data_AF-A0A0M9E9B6-F1
#
_entry.id   AF-A0A0M9E9B6-F1
#
_cell.length_a   1.000
_cell.length_b   1.000
_cell.length_c   1.000
_cell.angle_alpha   90.00
_cell.angle_beta   90.00
_cell.angle_gamma   90.00
#
_symmetry.space_group_name_H-M   'P 1'
#
loop_
_entity.id
_entity.type
_entity.pdbx_description
1 polymer ?
#
loop_
_entity_poly.entity_id
_entity_poly.type
_entity_poly.pdbx_seq_one_letter_code
_entity_poly.pdbx_strand_id
1 'polypeptide(L)'
;MSVNMRMKILLVEDSTLTRKMEVNSLKEIGFTNIIDAEDGKYAIEKLAKEDDVGLIISDWNMPNKNGYELLKWVRTSEKWKKTPFIMATAQGEKKVIIKAEKAGVSNIISKPFSSDELKKIINETFENIKKGTVQSLISKSPNTLIPKKSKSGKLILNIAHIQITDHLTLGVLKYLIDTGELSPKKFVLETRCLQGWNPVQKSLENGDVEAAFILAPIAMDLFSFGVPVKMILLAHKNGSISVRNTKCTINDLEKKEIARAFTNKIFYIPHILSIHHMLSNMYMREIGLSPGLTDNPNANLFFEVVPPIKMPEFIAKNSDVGGFTVAEPLGSKAIAAGNAELLFLSGQLWENHPCCVVAMRDEIIKSYPDAVQEFTDMLVYSGDFIANYPDSAANIAVDFLDPQKKLGLKSSVLQRVLKEAKGIKTDDLFPIIEDFERIQQYMVNNMNMGTIIDLNEFIDTQFAKNSCKNRNVDITKSNVYDIPGAVSKILSQPKKQSLLKPENKDLPPIIKSNIDSSNTIRIQVGILDKLMRLAGEFVLVRNRQLLSVNQNDMVSRSTSQRLDIVTTELQETVMKTRVQTIGTLFEKFPRIVREVSKRLNKKIKIYINGGDVEVDMSILDSLADPLTNIILYCCDIGIESLDQRILSGKAEEGTIEIKAFQESDQIIIEIMDDGMGLSSELIKKMVIEAGYKTESELARMSEQDIFSLATLPGVSQAKTISAMAGRNVGLDVIKTDIESLGGSVEINSVNGKRTVFHLQLPITLVIIPCLIVKEGKYRYAIPQNNIEEIVCLYDADMLTKIEYAGDNEIYRLRKKLLYMTRLFEILKRPDKFNNATRSEIVEHYRHKQREEFKKYISNKKKWQEDQFNKTLNFAVLKCRSGCFGLIIDSVIGAEEIVVNPMHMLVKNIGIYSGSTVMGDGKVALILNVDGIARHAHIASVTGKSQNISKHDEKQTGLDLQTVLLFKYGKNEHFALALSLIKRIEKISIPNIQKIGNKEHIIIDNISIRVLRLDTLLPVSKCEEKNEMFLLLPKNVSRPIGILISKIIDIYEVSEKLNVESYMLDGLQGTSIINNNMTLFIDVLRIVEMSENSKD
;
A
#
# COMPACT_ATOMS: atom_id res chain seq x y z
N MET A 1 -11.92 35.47 -34.18
CA MET A 1 -12.45 34.38 -35.04
C MET A 1 -11.84 33.05 -34.59
N SER A 2 -12.70 32.11 -34.21
CA SER A 2 -12.38 30.73 -33.82
C SER A 2 -11.75 29.94 -34.97
N VAL A 3 -10.92 28.95 -34.65
CA VAL A 3 -10.35 27.99 -35.61
C VAL A 3 -11.48 27.29 -36.39
N ASN A 4 -11.30 27.08 -37.69
CA ASN A 4 -12.32 26.41 -38.52
C ASN A 4 -12.35 24.91 -38.21
N MET A 5 -13.38 24.45 -37.50
CA MET A 5 -13.54 23.05 -37.08
C MET A 5 -13.83 22.07 -38.23
N ARG A 6 -14.13 22.57 -39.43
CA ARG A 6 -14.29 21.74 -40.65
C ARG A 6 -13.01 21.57 -41.46
N MET A 7 -11.91 22.18 -41.01
CA MET A 7 -10.60 22.06 -41.65
C MET A 7 -10.12 20.61 -41.67
N LYS A 8 -9.50 20.19 -42.78
CA LYS A 8 -8.87 18.88 -42.91
C LYS A 8 -7.51 18.87 -42.22
N ILE A 9 -7.32 17.95 -41.28
CA ILE A 9 -6.07 17.76 -40.52
C ILE A 9 -5.39 16.47 -40.97
N LEU A 10 -4.10 16.54 -41.30
CA LEU A 10 -3.25 15.37 -41.48
C LEU A 10 -2.48 15.07 -40.19
N LEU A 11 -2.75 13.91 -39.59
CA LEU A 11 -2.02 13.38 -38.44
C LEU A 11 -1.04 12.30 -38.89
N VAL A 12 0.22 12.37 -38.49
CA VAL A 12 1.26 11.40 -38.86
C VAL A 12 1.90 10.82 -37.61
N GLU A 13 1.72 9.52 -37.40
CA GLU A 13 2.11 8.81 -36.17
C GLU A 13 2.32 7.33 -36.48
N ASP A 14 3.44 6.73 -36.07
CA ASP A 14 3.77 5.34 -36.40
C ASP A 14 3.07 4.31 -35.49
N SER A 15 2.88 4.66 -34.22
CA SER A 15 2.12 3.85 -33.29
C SER A 15 0.62 3.88 -33.59
N THR A 16 0.06 2.72 -33.95
CA THR A 16 -1.38 2.58 -34.24
C THR A 16 -2.26 2.95 -33.04
N LEU A 17 -1.78 2.71 -31.81
CA LEU A 17 -2.51 3.06 -30.58
C LEU A 17 -2.48 4.58 -30.36
N THR A 18 -1.29 5.19 -30.41
CA THR A 18 -1.09 6.62 -30.22
C THR A 18 -1.87 7.41 -31.28
N ARG A 19 -1.81 6.97 -32.54
CA ARG A 19 -2.53 7.58 -33.66
C ARG A 19 -4.04 7.60 -33.41
N LYS A 20 -4.61 6.50 -32.92
CA LYS A 20 -6.04 6.43 -32.56
C LYS A 20 -6.40 7.36 -31.41
N MET A 21 -5.55 7.46 -30.39
CA MET A 21 -5.77 8.36 -29.26
C MET A 21 -5.72 9.82 -29.69
N GLU A 22 -4.74 10.22 -30.49
CA GLU A 22 -4.60 11.58 -31.00
C GLU A 22 -5.73 11.97 -31.97
N VAL A 23 -6.19 11.03 -32.82
CA VAL A 23 -7.41 11.21 -33.63
C VAL A 23 -8.63 11.45 -32.74
N ASN A 24 -8.77 10.70 -31.64
CA ASN A 24 -9.88 10.91 -30.70
C ASN A 24 -9.78 12.26 -29.99
N SER A 25 -8.59 12.68 -29.56
CA SER A 25 -8.36 14.01 -28.98
C SER A 25 -8.75 15.12 -29.96
N LEU A 26 -8.41 15.00 -31.25
CA LEU A 26 -8.83 15.97 -32.27
C LEU A 26 -10.36 16.00 -32.46
N LYS A 27 -11.02 14.84 -32.38
CA LYS A 27 -12.50 14.74 -32.43
C LYS A 27 -13.15 15.37 -31.20
N GLU A 28 -12.60 15.17 -30.01
CA GLU A 28 -13.08 15.81 -28.76
C GLU A 28 -12.97 17.34 -28.82
N ILE A 29 -11.91 17.86 -29.45
CA ILE A 29 -11.74 19.31 -29.67
C ILE A 29 -12.79 19.85 -30.65
N GLY A 30 -13.37 19.00 -31.50
CA GLY A 30 -14.46 19.32 -32.43
C GLY A 30 -14.08 19.20 -33.91
N PHE A 31 -12.88 18.70 -34.24
CA PHE A 31 -12.49 18.48 -35.65
C PHE A 31 -13.15 17.23 -36.22
N THR A 32 -13.72 17.36 -37.42
CA THR A 32 -14.51 16.31 -38.07
C THR A 32 -13.84 15.68 -39.28
N ASN A 33 -12.80 16.33 -39.83
CA ASN A 33 -12.13 15.92 -41.05
C ASN A 33 -10.64 15.65 -40.77
N ILE A 34 -10.32 14.40 -40.41
CA ILE A 34 -8.97 13.98 -40.02
C ILE A 34 -8.54 12.84 -40.94
N ILE A 35 -7.39 13.00 -41.58
CA ILE A 35 -6.69 11.97 -42.35
C ILE A 35 -5.44 11.59 -41.56
N ASP A 36 -5.15 10.30 -41.43
CA ASP A 36 -4.02 9.79 -40.64
C ASP A 36 -2.99 9.07 -41.52
N ALA A 37 -1.70 9.10 -41.17
CA ALA A 37 -0.65 8.38 -41.88
C ALA A 37 0.30 7.72 -40.87
N GLU A 38 0.92 6.60 -41.25
CA GLU A 38 1.80 5.82 -40.37
C GLU A 38 3.26 6.28 -40.39
N ASP A 39 3.68 7.02 -41.41
CA ASP A 39 5.01 7.63 -41.47
C ASP A 39 5.05 8.80 -42.47
N GLY A 40 6.21 9.45 -42.57
CA GLY A 40 6.41 10.57 -43.48
C GLY A 40 6.33 10.22 -44.97
N LYS A 41 6.52 8.96 -45.37
CA LYS A 41 6.39 8.53 -46.77
C LYS A 41 4.92 8.45 -47.15
N TYR A 42 4.10 7.77 -46.35
CA TYR A 42 2.66 7.70 -46.57
C TYR A 42 1.98 9.06 -46.43
N ALA A 43 2.47 9.92 -45.53
CA ALA A 43 2.00 11.29 -45.43
C ALA A 43 2.18 12.04 -46.76
N ILE A 44 3.33 11.88 -47.44
CA ILE A 44 3.58 12.49 -48.75
C ILE A 44 2.65 11.92 -49.83
N GLU A 45 2.46 10.60 -49.85
CA GLU A 45 1.53 9.96 -50.80
C GLU A 45 0.09 10.44 -50.63
N LYS A 46 -0.35 10.69 -49.39
CA LYS A 46 -1.66 11.29 -49.10
C LYS A 46 -1.71 12.76 -49.51
N LEU A 47 -0.68 13.55 -49.19
CA LEU A 47 -0.59 14.95 -49.62
C LEU A 47 -0.51 15.11 -51.14
N ALA A 48 -0.12 14.09 -51.90
CA ALA A 48 -0.17 14.11 -53.36
C ALA A 48 -1.61 13.93 -53.91
N LYS A 49 -2.50 13.29 -53.15
CA LYS A 49 -3.89 12.99 -53.54
C LYS A 49 -4.93 13.97 -52.99
N GLU A 50 -4.53 14.83 -52.07
CA GLU A 50 -5.40 15.80 -51.39
C GLU A 50 -5.13 17.23 -51.89
N ASP A 51 -6.15 18.10 -51.83
CA ASP A 51 -6.05 19.49 -52.31
C ASP A 51 -6.21 20.55 -51.20
N ASP A 52 -6.68 20.18 -50.00
CA ASP A 52 -7.20 21.13 -49.00
C ASP A 52 -6.80 20.84 -47.54
N VAL A 53 -5.64 20.21 -47.30
CA VAL A 53 -5.12 20.00 -45.93
C VAL A 53 -4.71 21.33 -45.29
N GLY A 54 -5.38 21.67 -44.18
CA GLY A 54 -5.20 22.96 -43.50
C GLY A 54 -4.29 22.92 -42.26
N LEU A 55 -3.95 21.74 -41.75
CA LEU A 55 -2.99 21.56 -40.64
C LEU A 55 -2.34 20.18 -40.74
N ILE A 56 -1.04 20.11 -40.48
CA ILE A 56 -0.28 18.86 -40.34
C ILE A 56 0.21 18.74 -38.89
N ILE A 57 -0.02 17.61 -38.25
CA ILE A 57 0.51 17.25 -36.94
C ILE A 57 1.32 15.97 -37.13
N SER A 58 2.59 15.96 -36.75
CA SER A 58 3.48 14.81 -37.01
C SER A 58 4.31 14.48 -35.79
N ASP A 59 4.48 13.19 -35.52
CA ASP A 59 5.57 12.73 -34.66
C ASP A 59 6.93 13.05 -35.28
N TRP A 60 7.91 13.27 -34.42
CA TRP A 60 9.31 13.41 -34.81
C TRP A 60 9.92 12.08 -35.23
N ASN A 61 9.80 11.04 -34.40
CA ASN A 61 10.43 9.74 -34.64
C ASN A 61 9.45 8.79 -35.32
N MET A 62 9.70 8.46 -36.59
CA MET A 62 8.89 7.51 -37.35
C MET A 62 9.80 6.72 -38.30
N PRO A 63 9.49 5.46 -38.63
CA PRO A 63 10.24 4.65 -39.59
C PRO A 63 10.15 5.24 -41.01
N ASN A 64 11.07 4.83 -41.89
CA ASN A 64 11.20 5.27 -43.30
C ASN A 64 11.52 6.75 -43.53
N LYS A 65 10.63 7.65 -43.10
CA LYS A 65 10.79 9.10 -43.21
C LYS A 65 10.26 9.77 -41.95
N ASN A 66 11.16 10.38 -41.19
CA ASN A 66 10.84 10.97 -39.89
C ASN A 66 10.12 12.34 -40.04
N GLY A 67 9.57 12.86 -38.94
CA GLY A 67 8.80 14.11 -38.96
C GLY A 67 9.60 15.32 -39.46
N TYR A 68 10.90 15.36 -39.16
CA TYR A 68 11.79 16.42 -39.65
C TYR A 68 11.97 16.40 -41.17
N GLU A 69 12.15 15.21 -41.74
CA GLU A 69 12.27 15.00 -43.18
C GLU A 69 10.95 15.23 -43.92
N LEU A 70 9.82 14.96 -43.28
CA LEU A 70 8.49 15.33 -43.76
C LEU A 70 8.34 16.87 -43.76
N LEU A 71 8.68 17.54 -42.66
CA LEU A 71 8.61 19.00 -42.54
C LEU A 71 9.43 19.70 -43.64
N LYS A 72 10.67 19.27 -43.87
CA LYS A 72 11.48 19.81 -44.98
C LYS A 72 10.78 19.68 -46.32
N TRP A 73 10.24 18.49 -46.61
CA TRP A 73 9.54 18.24 -47.86
C TRP A 73 8.31 19.14 -48.02
N VAL A 74 7.53 19.31 -46.95
CA VAL A 74 6.38 20.22 -46.92
C VAL A 74 6.80 21.65 -47.23
N ARG A 75 7.93 22.13 -46.68
CA ARG A 75 8.43 23.49 -46.93
C ARG A 75 9.04 23.70 -48.31
N THR A 76 9.59 22.65 -48.92
CA THR A 76 10.08 22.71 -50.32
C THR A 76 8.97 22.53 -51.36
N SER A 77 7.78 22.07 -50.96
CA SER A 77 6.63 21.88 -51.86
C SER A 77 5.96 23.21 -52.20
N GLU A 78 5.78 23.51 -53.49
CA GLU A 78 5.08 24.74 -53.93
C GLU A 78 3.66 24.84 -53.37
N LYS A 79 2.97 23.70 -53.25
CA LYS A 79 1.59 23.58 -52.77
C LYS A 79 1.49 23.70 -51.25
N TRP A 80 2.37 23.01 -50.51
CA TRP A 80 2.23 22.82 -49.06
C TRP A 80 3.13 23.72 -48.20
N LYS A 81 4.01 24.54 -48.81
CA LYS A 81 4.99 25.36 -48.08
C LYS A 81 4.39 26.28 -47.00
N LYS A 82 3.13 26.70 -47.16
CA LYS A 82 2.43 27.58 -46.21
C LYS A 82 1.54 26.84 -45.21
N THR A 83 1.39 25.51 -45.32
CA THR A 83 0.52 24.74 -44.44
C THR A 83 1.08 24.73 -43.02
N PRO A 84 0.27 25.08 -41.99
CA PRO A 84 0.67 24.99 -40.60
C PRO A 84 1.16 23.58 -40.24
N PHE A 85 2.28 23.48 -39.54
CA PHE A 85 2.88 22.21 -39.16
C PHE A 85 3.19 22.21 -37.66
N ILE A 86 2.58 21.32 -36.90
CA ILE A 86 2.85 21.11 -35.47
C ILE A 86 3.68 19.85 -35.32
N MET A 87 4.83 19.96 -34.66
CA MET A 87 5.67 18.79 -34.35
C MET A 87 5.34 18.25 -32.97
N ALA A 88 5.10 16.96 -32.85
CA ALA A 88 5.02 16.26 -31.58
C ALA A 88 6.37 15.60 -31.25
N THR A 89 6.93 15.84 -30.07
CA THR A 89 8.27 15.35 -29.68
C THR A 89 8.25 14.72 -28.29
N ALA A 90 9.13 13.75 -28.01
CA ALA A 90 9.36 13.28 -26.65
C ALA A 90 9.94 14.40 -25.75
N GLN A 91 9.74 14.28 -24.44
CA GLN A 91 10.16 15.27 -23.46
C GLN A 91 11.70 15.34 -23.36
N GLY A 92 12.30 16.53 -23.55
CA GLY A 92 13.73 16.78 -23.27
C GLY A 92 14.65 17.10 -24.45
N GLU A 93 14.16 17.21 -25.69
CA GLU A 93 15.03 17.43 -26.86
C GLU A 93 14.97 18.85 -27.44
N LYS A 94 15.57 19.85 -26.75
CA LYS A 94 15.63 21.23 -27.30
C LYS A 94 16.46 21.36 -28.58
N LYS A 95 17.42 20.46 -28.85
CA LYS A 95 18.11 20.36 -30.16
C LYS A 95 17.15 20.03 -31.31
N VAL A 96 16.12 19.23 -31.03
CA VAL A 96 15.06 18.86 -31.98
C VAL A 96 14.16 20.06 -32.27
N ILE A 97 13.84 20.86 -31.25
CA ILE A 97 13.05 22.10 -31.40
C ILE A 97 13.77 23.10 -32.31
N ILE A 98 15.06 23.38 -32.08
CA ILE A 98 15.86 24.31 -32.91
C ILE A 98 15.92 23.83 -34.37
N LYS A 99 16.10 22.52 -34.56
CA LYS A 99 16.18 21.90 -35.89
C LYS A 99 14.83 21.99 -36.62
N ALA A 100 13.72 21.77 -35.91
CA ALA A 100 12.36 21.93 -36.43
C ALA A 100 12.04 23.40 -36.78
N GLU A 101 12.45 24.35 -35.93
CA GLU A 101 12.26 25.80 -36.15
C GLU A 101 13.03 26.29 -37.38
N LYS A 102 14.31 25.91 -37.52
CA LYS A 102 15.08 26.22 -38.74
C LYS A 102 14.47 25.62 -40.00
N ALA A 103 13.77 24.50 -39.88
CA ALA A 103 13.02 23.88 -40.97
C ALA A 103 11.60 24.44 -41.14
N GLY A 104 11.23 25.49 -40.40
CA GLY A 104 9.96 26.22 -40.57
C GLY A 104 8.75 25.58 -39.90
N VAL A 105 8.92 24.84 -38.80
CA VAL A 105 7.77 24.34 -38.00
C VAL A 105 6.92 25.51 -37.48
N SER A 106 5.61 25.31 -37.37
CA SER A 106 4.68 26.35 -36.90
C SER A 106 4.51 26.36 -35.39
N ASN A 107 4.52 25.20 -34.74
CA ASN A 107 4.54 25.05 -33.28
C ASN A 107 4.99 23.64 -32.87
N ILE A 108 5.22 23.41 -31.58
CA ILE A 108 5.71 22.13 -31.06
C ILE A 108 4.91 21.74 -29.82
N ILE A 109 4.64 20.44 -29.66
CA ILE A 109 3.98 19.87 -28.50
C ILE A 109 4.77 18.68 -27.95
N SER A 110 4.93 18.59 -26.62
CA SER A 110 5.65 17.50 -25.98
C SER A 110 4.73 16.32 -25.67
N LYS A 111 5.14 15.10 -25.99
CA LYS A 111 4.46 13.85 -25.66
C LYS A 111 4.84 13.38 -24.25
N PRO A 112 3.88 12.82 -23.47
CA PRO A 112 2.45 12.75 -23.76
C PRO A 112 1.74 14.11 -23.57
N PHE A 113 0.68 14.38 -24.34
CA PHE A 113 -0.13 15.60 -24.25
C PHE A 113 -1.63 15.31 -24.15
N SER A 114 -2.35 16.21 -23.48
CA SER A 114 -3.82 16.17 -23.33
C SER A 114 -4.56 16.86 -24.49
N SER A 115 -5.87 16.62 -24.60
CA SER A 115 -6.73 17.32 -25.58
C SER A 115 -6.78 18.83 -25.35
N ASP A 116 -6.71 19.29 -24.08
CA ASP A 116 -6.65 20.72 -23.74
C ASP A 116 -5.32 21.36 -24.16
N GLU A 117 -4.19 20.68 -23.94
CA GLU A 117 -2.87 21.16 -24.38
C GLU A 117 -2.79 21.22 -25.91
N LEU A 118 -3.29 20.19 -26.59
CA LEU A 118 -3.35 20.17 -28.05
C LEU A 118 -4.23 21.31 -28.59
N LYS A 119 -5.41 21.54 -27.98
CA LYS A 119 -6.30 22.65 -28.34
C LYS A 119 -5.62 24.00 -28.18
N LYS A 120 -4.90 24.19 -27.08
CA LYS A 120 -4.14 25.42 -26.80
C LYS A 120 -3.08 25.66 -27.88
N ILE A 121 -2.26 24.66 -28.19
CA ILE A 121 -1.20 24.75 -29.21
C ILE A 121 -1.77 25.03 -30.60
N ILE A 122 -2.88 24.39 -30.96
CA ILE A 122 -3.57 24.65 -32.24
C ILE A 122 -4.04 26.11 -32.32
N ASN A 123 -4.70 26.62 -31.26
CA ASN A 123 -5.15 28.00 -31.21
C ASN A 123 -3.99 28.99 -31.32
N GLU A 124 -2.92 28.78 -30.54
CA GLU A 124 -1.69 29.59 -30.58
C GLU A 124 -1.07 29.60 -31.99
N THR A 125 -1.02 28.45 -32.65
CA THR A 125 -0.48 28.31 -34.02
C THR A 125 -1.24 29.22 -35.00
N PHE A 126 -2.58 29.19 -34.97
CA PHE A 126 -3.39 30.01 -35.87
C PHE A 126 -3.45 31.49 -35.48
N GLU A 127 -3.28 31.83 -34.21
CA GLU A 127 -3.14 33.22 -33.77
C GLU A 127 -1.82 33.83 -34.24
N ASN A 128 -0.71 33.10 -34.14
CA ASN A 128 0.60 33.56 -34.58
C ASN A 128 0.63 33.82 -36.09
N ILE A 129 0.02 32.93 -36.88
CA ILE A 129 -0.13 33.11 -38.33
C ILE A 129 -0.94 34.38 -38.66
N LYS A 130 -2.00 34.68 -37.89
CA LYS A 130 -2.83 35.88 -38.11
C LYS A 130 -2.10 37.18 -37.80
N LYS A 131 -1.25 37.20 -36.77
CA LYS A 131 -0.53 38.40 -36.35
C LYS A 131 0.67 38.74 -37.25
N GLY A 132 1.05 37.86 -38.18
CA GLY A 132 2.22 38.06 -39.04
C GLY A 132 3.55 38.05 -38.29
N THR A 133 3.53 37.73 -36.99
CA THR A 133 4.70 37.68 -36.13
C THR A 133 5.31 36.30 -36.23
N VAL A 134 6.52 36.21 -36.80
CA VAL A 134 7.39 35.05 -36.58
C VAL A 134 7.95 35.21 -35.17
N GLN A 135 7.16 34.86 -34.16
CA GLN A 135 7.66 34.81 -32.79
C GLN A 135 8.53 33.56 -32.71
N SER A 136 9.83 33.72 -32.38
CA SER A 136 10.72 32.57 -32.24
C SER A 136 10.15 31.62 -31.20
N LEU A 137 10.07 30.34 -31.52
CA LEU A 137 9.60 29.31 -30.60
C LEU A 137 10.55 29.16 -29.39
N ILE A 138 11.79 29.61 -29.55
CA ILE A 138 12.83 29.69 -28.51
C ILE A 138 12.66 30.95 -27.63
N SER A 139 12.00 32.01 -28.11
CA SER A 139 11.80 33.23 -27.33
C SER A 139 10.51 33.19 -26.50
N LYS A 140 10.40 32.21 -25.61
CA LYS A 140 10.16 32.61 -24.22
C LYS A 140 11.54 32.74 -23.59
N SER A 141 12.21 33.88 -23.87
CA SER A 141 13.13 34.38 -22.86
C SER A 141 12.35 34.35 -21.53
N PRO A 142 12.94 33.88 -20.41
CA PRO A 142 12.31 34.06 -19.12
C PRO A 142 11.85 35.50 -19.09
N ASN A 143 10.56 35.74 -18.81
CA ASN A 143 10.11 37.10 -18.54
C ASN A 143 11.18 37.67 -17.62
N THR A 144 11.84 38.77 -18.04
CA THR A 144 12.83 39.48 -17.23
C THR A 144 12.05 40.04 -16.05
N LEU A 145 11.75 39.16 -15.10
CA LEU A 145 10.98 39.44 -13.91
C LEU A 145 11.94 40.26 -13.07
N ILE A 146 11.67 41.56 -13.06
CA ILE A 146 12.38 42.54 -12.25
C ILE A 146 12.50 41.95 -10.83
N PRO A 147 13.73 41.77 -10.33
CA PRO A 147 13.94 41.12 -9.04
C PRO A 147 13.16 41.85 -7.95
N LYS A 148 12.37 41.11 -7.18
CA LYS A 148 11.49 41.70 -6.18
C LYS A 148 12.33 42.27 -5.03
N LYS A 149 11.95 43.44 -4.53
CA LYS A 149 12.53 44.03 -3.32
C LYS A 149 11.51 43.99 -2.19
N SER A 150 11.99 43.77 -0.97
CA SER A 150 11.16 43.84 0.23
C SER A 150 10.75 45.30 0.52
N LYS A 151 9.83 45.49 1.48
CA LYS A 151 9.45 46.84 1.97
C LYS A 151 10.64 47.65 2.51
N SER A 152 11.72 46.99 2.93
CA SER A 152 12.95 47.62 3.43
C SER A 152 14.02 47.82 2.34
N GLY A 153 13.70 47.55 1.07
CA GLY A 153 14.59 47.75 -0.07
C GLY A 153 15.61 46.64 -0.31
N LYS A 154 15.60 45.58 0.51
CA LYS A 154 16.47 44.39 0.34
C LYS A 154 16.00 43.52 -0.83
N LEU A 155 16.93 42.86 -1.50
CA LEU A 155 16.61 41.90 -2.57
C LEU A 155 15.88 40.68 -2.00
N ILE A 156 14.77 40.26 -2.58
CA ILE A 156 14.13 38.98 -2.22
C ILE A 156 14.80 37.89 -3.05
N LEU A 157 15.46 36.94 -2.37
CA LEU A 157 16.00 35.73 -2.98
C LEU A 157 15.03 34.59 -2.74
N ASN A 158 14.17 34.30 -3.72
CA ASN A 158 13.32 33.12 -3.69
C ASN A 158 14.08 31.93 -4.27
N ILE A 159 14.39 30.95 -3.43
CA ILE A 159 15.24 29.81 -3.79
C ILE A 159 14.42 28.52 -3.86
N ALA A 160 14.37 27.91 -5.05
CA ALA A 160 13.71 26.61 -5.23
C ALA A 160 14.55 25.46 -4.66
N HIS A 161 13.90 24.51 -3.99
CA HIS A 161 14.53 23.29 -3.50
C HIS A 161 13.50 22.15 -3.40
N ILE A 162 13.96 20.93 -3.10
CA ILE A 162 13.12 19.78 -2.72
C ILE A 162 13.49 19.25 -1.33
N GLN A 163 12.72 18.28 -0.82
CA GLN A 163 12.85 17.70 0.53
C GLN A 163 13.90 16.58 0.62
N ILE A 164 15.19 16.91 0.47
CA ILE A 164 16.32 15.98 0.58
C ILE A 164 17.48 16.58 1.39
N THR A 165 18.32 15.75 2.02
CA THR A 165 19.45 16.24 2.84
C THR A 165 20.47 17.04 2.05
N ASP A 166 20.58 16.80 0.75
CA ASP A 166 21.43 17.51 -0.19
C ASP A 166 21.22 19.03 -0.17
N HIS A 167 20.05 19.49 0.30
CA HIS A 167 19.69 20.90 0.38
C HIS A 167 19.69 21.44 1.82
N LEU A 168 20.26 20.68 2.77
CA LEU A 168 20.23 21.04 4.19
C LEU A 168 21.00 22.32 4.50
N THR A 169 22.02 22.69 3.71
CA THR A 169 22.73 23.97 3.84
C THR A 169 21.77 25.15 3.71
N LEU A 170 20.78 25.10 2.81
CA LEU A 170 19.71 26.10 2.70
C LEU A 170 18.77 26.08 3.91
N GLY A 171 18.47 24.90 4.44
CA GLY A 171 17.58 24.74 5.59
C GLY A 171 18.17 25.28 6.89
N VAL A 172 19.43 24.96 7.15
CA VAL A 172 20.18 25.52 8.29
C VAL A 172 20.33 27.03 8.12
N LEU A 173 20.64 27.53 6.92
CA LEU A 173 20.68 28.97 6.67
C LEU A 173 19.35 29.64 7.00
N LYS A 174 18.23 29.07 6.54
CA LYS A 174 16.89 29.60 6.81
C LYS A 174 16.58 29.62 8.30
N TYR A 175 16.90 28.55 9.01
CA TYR A 175 16.74 28.46 10.46
C TYR A 175 17.55 29.54 11.18
N LEU A 176 18.84 29.66 10.88
CA LEU A 176 19.72 30.67 11.50
C LEU A 176 19.24 32.09 11.26
N ILE A 177 18.63 32.37 10.10
CA ILE A 177 18.03 33.67 9.80
C ILE A 177 16.74 33.87 10.60
N ASP A 178 15.87 32.86 10.66
CA ASP A 178 14.58 32.95 11.35
C ASP A 178 14.71 33.05 12.87
N THR A 179 15.72 32.41 13.46
CA THR A 179 16.05 32.53 14.89
C THR A 179 16.79 33.82 15.23
N GLY A 180 17.24 34.58 14.22
CA GLY A 180 17.99 35.82 14.37
C GLY A 180 19.49 35.64 14.64
N GLU A 181 20.01 34.40 14.60
CA GLU A 181 21.45 34.13 14.71
C GLU A 181 22.24 34.72 13.53
N LEU A 182 21.65 34.72 12.33
CA LEU A 182 22.15 35.44 11.16
C LEU A 182 21.15 36.50 10.72
N SER A 183 21.66 37.67 10.31
CA SER A 183 20.81 38.79 9.90
C SER A 183 21.31 39.37 8.57
N PRO A 184 20.79 38.90 7.42
CA PRO A 184 21.23 39.36 6.11
C PRO A 184 20.89 40.84 5.93
N LYS A 185 21.86 41.63 5.47
CA LYS A 185 21.75 43.08 5.29
C LYS A 185 21.26 43.43 3.89
N LYS A 186 21.64 42.65 2.87
CA LYS A 186 21.39 42.95 1.45
C LYS A 186 20.20 42.18 0.87
N PHE A 187 19.81 41.05 1.46
CA PHE A 187 18.71 40.23 0.97
C PHE A 187 17.70 39.78 2.05
N VAL A 188 16.56 39.27 1.59
CA VAL A 188 15.56 38.51 2.35
C VAL A 188 15.48 37.12 1.73
N LEU A 189 15.61 36.07 2.54
CA LEU A 189 15.57 34.69 2.08
C LEU A 189 14.15 34.15 2.08
N GLU A 190 13.67 33.73 0.91
CA GLU A 190 12.45 32.95 0.76
C GLU A 190 12.81 31.59 0.15
N THR A 191 12.14 30.51 0.60
CA THR A 191 12.36 29.18 0.07
C THR A 191 11.08 28.65 -0.57
N ARG A 192 11.23 27.98 -1.72
CA ARG A 192 10.12 27.36 -2.45
C ARG A 192 10.36 25.86 -2.58
N CYS A 193 9.73 25.09 -1.69
CA CYS A 193 9.79 23.64 -1.71
C CYS A 193 8.89 23.06 -2.83
N LEU A 194 9.47 22.29 -3.73
CA LEU A 194 8.81 21.67 -4.88
C LEU A 194 8.87 20.12 -4.81
N GLN A 195 7.97 19.46 -5.53
CA GLN A 195 7.74 18.01 -5.43
C GLN A 195 8.77 17.14 -6.18
N GLY A 196 9.71 17.74 -6.91
CA GLY A 196 10.72 17.01 -7.68
C GLY A 196 11.54 17.90 -8.60
N TRP A 197 12.46 17.31 -9.35
CA TRP A 197 13.42 18.03 -10.19
C TRP A 197 12.80 18.76 -11.37
N ASN A 198 11.80 18.17 -12.05
CA ASN A 198 11.16 18.79 -13.21
C ASN A 198 10.47 20.14 -12.86
N PRO A 199 9.70 20.25 -11.76
CA PRO A 199 9.21 21.55 -11.29
C PRO A 199 10.31 22.57 -10.94
N VAL A 200 11.42 22.13 -10.33
CA VAL A 200 12.56 23.01 -9.99
C VAL A 200 13.19 23.56 -11.26
N GLN A 201 13.48 22.68 -12.23
CA GLN A 201 14.00 23.04 -13.54
C GLN A 201 13.10 24.06 -14.24
N LYS A 202 11.80 23.79 -14.35
CA LYS A 202 10.83 24.70 -14.96
C LYS A 202 10.75 26.06 -14.27
N SER A 203 10.81 26.07 -12.93
CA SER A 203 10.74 27.33 -12.16
C SER A 203 11.96 28.21 -12.42
N LEU A 204 13.16 27.62 -12.47
CA LEU A 204 14.38 28.35 -12.78
C LEU A 204 14.42 28.79 -14.25
N GLU A 205 13.99 27.93 -15.18
CA GLU A 205 13.88 28.21 -16.61
C GLU A 205 12.92 29.37 -16.91
N ASN A 206 11.77 29.41 -16.25
CA ASN A 206 10.76 30.47 -16.44
C ASN A 206 11.13 31.79 -15.76
N GLY A 207 12.12 31.78 -14.87
CA GLY A 207 12.46 32.93 -14.02
C GLY A 207 11.51 33.14 -12.83
N ASP A 208 10.76 32.10 -12.42
CA ASP A 208 9.84 32.15 -11.27
C ASP A 208 10.58 32.24 -9.92
N VAL A 209 11.88 31.96 -9.92
CA VAL A 209 12.79 31.98 -8.76
C VAL A 209 14.14 32.60 -9.13
N GLU A 210 14.82 33.21 -8.16
CA GLU A 210 16.14 33.84 -8.35
C GLU A 210 17.26 32.81 -8.45
N ALA A 211 17.14 31.72 -7.68
CA ALA A 211 18.10 30.62 -7.66
C ALA A 211 17.40 29.28 -7.35
N ALA A 212 18.11 28.18 -7.58
CA ALA A 212 17.67 26.86 -7.20
C ALA A 212 18.83 26.00 -6.69
N PHE A 213 18.52 25.17 -5.71
CA PHE A 213 19.31 24.00 -5.38
C PHE A 213 18.89 22.88 -6.32
N ILE A 214 19.79 22.51 -7.23
CA ILE A 214 19.48 21.65 -8.37
C ILE A 214 20.65 20.71 -8.68
N LEU A 215 20.36 19.56 -9.27
CA LEU A 215 21.39 18.62 -9.72
C LEU A 215 22.33 19.29 -10.73
N ALA A 216 23.65 19.06 -10.56
CA ALA A 216 24.69 19.59 -11.44
C ALA A 216 24.40 19.36 -12.93
N PRO A 217 24.07 18.13 -13.39
CA PRO A 217 23.76 17.90 -14.80
C PRO A 217 22.54 18.67 -15.32
N ILE A 218 21.52 18.92 -14.49
CA ILE A 218 20.35 19.70 -14.92
C ILE A 218 20.72 21.18 -15.07
N ALA A 219 21.55 21.73 -14.18
CA ALA A 219 22.02 23.11 -14.30
C ALA A 219 22.89 23.30 -15.56
N MET A 220 23.77 22.34 -15.85
CA MET A 220 24.58 22.34 -17.08
C MET A 220 23.70 22.24 -18.33
N ASP A 221 22.68 21.39 -18.30
CA ASP A 221 21.71 21.22 -19.38
C ASP A 221 20.92 22.51 -19.64
N LEU A 222 20.40 23.15 -18.58
CA LEU A 222 19.74 24.46 -18.67
C LEU A 222 20.64 25.52 -19.33
N PHE A 223 21.91 25.61 -18.89
CA PHE A 223 22.89 26.53 -19.46
C PHE A 223 23.16 26.22 -20.95
N SER A 224 23.33 24.94 -21.30
CA SER A 224 23.54 24.49 -22.68
C SER A 224 22.43 24.92 -23.64
N PHE A 225 21.24 25.15 -23.09
CA PHE A 225 20.05 25.59 -23.82
C PHE A 225 19.81 27.10 -23.80
N GLY A 226 20.77 27.89 -23.33
CA GLY A 226 20.71 29.34 -23.35
C GLY A 226 19.83 29.95 -22.25
N VAL A 227 19.47 29.17 -21.21
CA VAL A 227 18.86 29.76 -20.01
C VAL A 227 19.95 30.57 -19.29
N PRO A 228 19.72 31.86 -19.00
CA PRO A 228 20.75 32.75 -18.43
C PRO A 228 20.95 32.45 -16.94
N VAL A 229 21.55 31.32 -16.62
CA VAL A 229 21.87 30.85 -15.27
C VAL A 229 23.35 30.53 -15.16
N LYS A 230 23.94 30.79 -14.01
CA LYS A 230 25.30 30.38 -13.67
C LYS A 230 25.31 29.64 -12.35
N MET A 231 26.31 28.79 -12.19
CA MET A 231 26.59 28.14 -10.92
C MET A 231 27.52 29.03 -10.08
N ILE A 232 27.15 29.29 -8.82
CA ILE A 232 27.95 30.14 -7.92
C ILE A 232 28.63 29.38 -6.76
N LEU A 233 28.09 28.22 -6.38
CA LEU A 233 28.57 27.40 -5.27
C LEU A 233 28.07 25.95 -5.40
N LEU A 234 28.74 24.98 -4.79
CA LEU A 234 28.15 23.66 -4.53
C LEU A 234 27.09 23.76 -3.42
N ALA A 235 26.04 22.95 -3.51
CA ALA A 235 25.11 22.77 -2.40
C ALA A 235 25.65 21.77 -1.37
N HIS A 236 26.30 20.71 -1.85
CA HIS A 236 26.97 19.66 -1.07
C HIS A 236 27.90 18.82 -1.97
N LYS A 237 28.72 17.98 -1.35
CA LYS A 237 29.45 16.86 -1.98
C LYS A 237 28.96 15.53 -1.42
N ASN A 238 29.08 14.43 -2.18
CA ASN A 238 28.57 13.09 -1.79
C ASN A 238 27.08 13.10 -1.39
N GLY A 239 26.59 12.12 -0.63
CA GLY A 239 25.26 12.18 0.00
C GLY A 239 24.19 11.28 -0.60
N SER A 240 24.52 10.51 -1.65
CA SER A 240 23.60 9.55 -2.26
C SER A 240 23.86 8.14 -1.76
N ILE A 241 22.76 7.40 -1.57
CA ILE A 241 22.75 5.99 -1.22
C ILE A 241 22.13 5.18 -2.37
N SER A 242 22.77 4.07 -2.71
CA SER A 242 22.23 3.04 -3.59
C SER A 242 21.79 1.84 -2.77
N VAL A 243 20.55 1.41 -2.96
CA VAL A 243 19.95 0.28 -2.23
C VAL A 243 19.41 -0.76 -3.20
N ARG A 244 19.42 -2.02 -2.76
CA ARG A 244 18.82 -3.16 -3.46
C ARG A 244 17.56 -3.62 -2.75
N ASN A 245 16.61 -4.22 -3.47
CA ASN A 245 15.40 -4.79 -2.89
C ASN A 245 15.74 -6.04 -2.07
N THR A 246 15.18 -6.19 -0.86
CA THR A 246 15.40 -7.38 -0.01
C THR A 246 14.84 -8.66 -0.64
N LYS A 247 13.91 -8.53 -1.59
CA LYS A 247 13.34 -9.65 -2.35
C LYS A 247 14.26 -10.16 -3.49
N CYS A 248 15.35 -9.45 -3.78
CA CYS A 248 16.37 -9.92 -4.73
C CYS A 248 17.35 -10.86 -4.00
N THR A 249 17.15 -12.18 -4.11
CA THR A 249 18.02 -13.20 -3.52
C THR A 249 19.41 -13.15 -4.17
N ILE A 250 20.42 -12.73 -3.42
CA ILE A 250 21.83 -12.73 -3.82
C ILE A 250 22.62 -13.46 -2.74
N ASN A 251 23.31 -14.54 -3.11
CA ASN A 251 24.40 -15.05 -2.29
C ASN A 251 25.60 -14.12 -2.50
N ASP A 252 26.11 -13.53 -1.43
CA ASP A 252 26.93 -12.30 -1.47
C ASP A 252 28.41 -12.53 -1.86
N LEU A 253 28.74 -13.42 -2.80
CA LEU A 253 30.13 -13.83 -3.03
C LEU A 253 30.71 -13.58 -4.44
N GLU A 254 29.92 -13.41 -5.52
CA GLU A 254 30.49 -13.17 -6.86
C GLU A 254 29.80 -12.08 -7.71
N LYS A 255 30.59 -11.28 -8.45
CA LYS A 255 30.12 -10.25 -9.42
C LYS A 255 29.03 -10.77 -10.36
N LYS A 256 29.16 -12.02 -10.84
CA LYS A 256 28.22 -12.65 -11.77
C LYS A 256 26.85 -12.95 -11.16
N GLU A 257 26.79 -13.24 -9.86
CA GLU A 257 25.52 -13.52 -9.17
C GLU A 257 24.73 -12.24 -8.94
N ILE A 258 25.42 -11.15 -8.57
CA ILE A 258 24.81 -9.82 -8.45
C ILE A 258 24.28 -9.36 -9.81
N ALA A 259 25.07 -9.51 -10.88
CA ALA A 259 24.60 -9.19 -12.23
C ALA A 259 23.32 -9.95 -12.59
N ARG A 260 23.27 -11.27 -12.35
CA ARG A 260 22.07 -12.09 -12.59
C ARG A 260 20.84 -11.60 -11.84
N ALA A 261 21.00 -11.14 -10.60
CA ALA A 261 19.87 -10.65 -9.80
C ALA A 261 19.27 -9.33 -10.31
N PHE A 262 20.06 -8.54 -11.04
CA PHE A 262 19.65 -7.27 -11.64
C PHE A 262 19.29 -7.38 -13.14
N THR A 263 19.61 -8.51 -13.79
CA THR A 263 19.23 -8.76 -15.19
C THR A 263 17.70 -8.71 -15.37
N ASN A 264 17.24 -7.95 -16.36
CA ASN A 264 15.85 -7.69 -16.71
C ASN A 264 15.02 -7.07 -15.56
N LYS A 265 15.69 -6.38 -14.62
CA LYS A 265 15.03 -5.63 -13.54
C LYS A 265 14.97 -4.14 -13.85
N ILE A 266 14.06 -3.48 -13.15
CA ILE A 266 13.94 -2.02 -13.13
C ILE A 266 14.80 -1.47 -11.98
N PHE A 267 15.47 -0.35 -12.21
CA PHE A 267 16.27 0.34 -11.21
C PHE A 267 15.87 1.82 -11.16
N TYR A 268 15.40 2.32 -10.02
CA TYR A 268 14.91 3.69 -9.95
C TYR A 268 16.04 4.71 -9.80
N ILE A 269 15.88 5.82 -10.52
CA ILE A 269 16.75 6.99 -10.48
C ILE A 269 15.90 8.26 -10.30
N PRO A 270 16.45 9.32 -9.69
CA PRO A 270 15.65 10.50 -9.35
C PRO A 270 15.40 11.37 -10.58
N HIS A 271 16.29 11.29 -11.57
CA HIS A 271 16.21 12.01 -12.84
C HIS A 271 17.21 11.43 -13.84
N ILE A 272 16.91 11.48 -15.15
CA ILE A 272 17.82 11.02 -16.21
C ILE A 272 19.12 11.82 -16.24
N LEU A 273 19.04 13.13 -16.04
CA LEU A 273 20.19 14.03 -15.88
C LEU A 273 20.54 14.14 -14.40
N SER A 274 21.20 13.12 -13.85
CA SER A 274 21.64 13.12 -12.45
C SER A 274 22.94 12.35 -12.25
N ILE A 275 23.72 12.76 -11.25
CA ILE A 275 24.92 12.04 -10.83
C ILE A 275 24.57 10.66 -10.27
N HIS A 276 23.40 10.53 -9.65
CA HIS A 276 22.82 9.25 -9.22
C HIS A 276 22.71 8.26 -10.38
N HIS A 277 22.18 8.71 -11.52
CA HIS A 277 22.07 7.89 -12.72
C HIS A 277 23.45 7.55 -13.29
N MET A 278 24.35 8.53 -13.37
CA MET A 278 25.73 8.32 -13.85
C MET A 278 26.48 7.28 -13.01
N LEU A 279 26.52 7.44 -11.68
CA LEU A 279 27.21 6.52 -10.78
C LEU A 279 26.57 5.12 -10.77
N SER A 280 25.25 5.05 -10.87
CA SER A 280 24.55 3.77 -11.02
C SER A 280 24.89 3.09 -12.35
N ASN A 281 24.98 3.86 -13.44
CA ASN A 281 25.40 3.36 -14.75
C ASN A 281 26.83 2.79 -14.69
N MET A 282 27.76 3.51 -14.05
CA MET A 282 29.15 3.07 -13.84
C MET A 282 29.21 1.75 -13.06
N TYR A 283 28.49 1.67 -11.93
CA TYR A 283 28.45 0.47 -11.11
C TYR A 283 27.87 -0.74 -11.86
N MET A 284 26.74 -0.55 -12.53
CA MET A 284 26.04 -1.63 -13.24
C MET A 284 26.85 -2.16 -14.43
N ARG A 285 27.53 -1.28 -15.17
CA ARG A 285 28.45 -1.69 -16.24
C ARG A 285 29.62 -2.53 -15.72
N GLU A 286 30.18 -2.13 -14.58
CA GLU A 286 31.32 -2.83 -13.98
C GLU A 286 30.97 -4.24 -13.47
N ILE A 287 29.74 -4.46 -13.00
CA ILE A 287 29.29 -5.83 -12.65
C ILE A 287 28.90 -6.67 -13.88
N GLY A 288 28.99 -6.11 -15.10
CA GLY A 288 28.75 -6.83 -16.36
C GLY A 288 27.35 -6.67 -16.95
N LEU A 289 26.57 -5.68 -16.49
CA LEU A 289 25.29 -5.33 -17.09
C LEU A 289 25.44 -4.27 -18.19
N SER A 290 24.46 -4.25 -19.08
CA SER A 290 24.24 -3.20 -20.08
C SER A 290 23.01 -2.39 -19.66
N PRO A 291 23.17 -1.39 -18.78
CA PRO A 291 22.05 -0.59 -18.29
C PRO A 291 21.60 0.43 -19.35
N GLY A 292 20.29 0.68 -19.43
CA GLY A 292 19.70 1.67 -20.33
C GLY A 292 18.30 2.10 -19.90
N LEU A 293 17.70 3.04 -20.64
CA LEU A 293 16.29 3.37 -20.49
C LEU A 293 15.40 2.27 -21.09
N THR A 294 14.11 2.26 -20.77
CA THR A 294 13.14 1.22 -21.16
C THR A 294 12.94 1.05 -22.67
N ASP A 295 13.34 2.05 -23.45
CA ASP A 295 13.30 2.09 -24.91
C ASP A 295 14.58 1.54 -25.59
N ASN A 296 15.63 1.23 -24.82
CA ASN A 296 16.88 0.69 -25.37
C ASN A 296 16.81 -0.84 -25.55
N PRO A 297 16.79 -1.37 -26.79
CA PRO A 297 16.65 -2.80 -27.05
C PRO A 297 17.88 -3.64 -26.65
N ASN A 298 19.02 -3.00 -26.42
CA ASN A 298 20.27 -3.65 -25.99
C ASN A 298 20.46 -3.61 -24.47
N ALA A 299 19.52 -3.03 -23.72
CA ALA A 299 19.60 -2.94 -22.28
C ALA A 299 19.15 -4.26 -21.61
N ASN A 300 19.88 -4.68 -20.59
CA ASN A 300 19.52 -5.82 -19.73
C ASN A 300 19.29 -5.39 -18.27
N LEU A 301 19.26 -4.08 -18.00
CA LEU A 301 18.76 -3.45 -16.79
C LEU A 301 18.14 -2.11 -17.20
N PHE A 302 16.94 -1.82 -16.69
CA PHE A 302 16.15 -0.67 -17.13
C PHE A 302 16.09 0.41 -16.05
N PHE A 303 16.60 1.59 -16.34
CA PHE A 303 16.42 2.75 -15.47
C PHE A 303 15.05 3.38 -15.66
N GLU A 304 14.38 3.69 -14.56
CA GLU A 304 13.10 4.40 -14.55
C GLU A 304 13.15 5.60 -13.60
N VAL A 305 12.61 6.73 -14.05
CA VAL A 305 12.58 7.97 -13.27
C VAL A 305 11.41 7.97 -12.30
N VAL A 306 11.71 8.04 -11.01
CA VAL A 306 10.71 8.11 -9.95
C VAL A 306 11.00 9.32 -9.05
N PRO A 307 10.00 10.08 -8.59
CA PRO A 307 10.22 11.13 -7.60
C PRO A 307 10.89 10.56 -6.33
N PRO A 308 11.98 11.15 -5.82
CA PRO A 308 12.75 10.63 -4.69
C PRO A 308 11.89 10.14 -3.52
N ILE A 309 10.92 10.96 -3.09
CA ILE A 309 10.04 10.70 -1.95
C ILE A 309 9.23 9.40 -2.10
N LYS A 310 8.90 8.99 -3.33
CA LYS A 310 8.11 7.78 -3.64
C LYS A 310 8.95 6.51 -3.74
N MET A 311 10.27 6.61 -3.93
CA MET A 311 11.12 5.43 -4.16
C MET A 311 11.10 4.40 -3.01
N PRO A 312 11.17 4.80 -1.72
CA PRO A 312 11.11 3.85 -0.60
C PRO A 312 9.78 3.08 -0.52
N GLU A 313 8.68 3.69 -0.96
CA GLU A 313 7.37 3.05 -0.99
C GLU A 313 7.24 2.11 -2.20
N PHE A 314 7.70 2.54 -3.37
CA PHE A 314 7.56 1.79 -4.61
C PHE A 314 8.41 0.51 -4.63
N ILE A 315 9.61 0.53 -4.05
CA ILE A 315 10.45 -0.67 -3.96
C ILE A 315 9.79 -1.78 -3.13
N ALA A 316 8.97 -1.43 -2.12
CA ALA A 316 8.28 -2.39 -1.28
C ALA A 316 7.16 -3.13 -2.04
N LYS A 317 6.48 -2.40 -2.93
CA LYS A 317 5.29 -2.84 -3.67
C LYS A 317 5.60 -3.61 -4.95
N ASN A 318 6.81 -3.47 -5.53
CA ASN A 318 7.14 -4.03 -6.83
C ASN A 318 8.37 -4.94 -6.80
N SER A 319 8.18 -6.25 -7.06
CA SER A 319 9.25 -7.27 -7.09
C SER A 319 10.12 -7.20 -8.34
N ASP A 320 9.71 -6.47 -9.37
CA ASP A 320 10.50 -6.26 -10.58
C ASP A 320 11.50 -5.11 -10.45
N VAL A 321 11.44 -4.38 -9.33
CA VAL A 321 12.39 -3.34 -8.98
C VAL A 321 13.56 -3.96 -8.23
N GLY A 322 14.74 -3.96 -8.85
CA GLY A 322 15.96 -4.47 -8.25
C GLY A 322 16.55 -3.53 -7.19
N GLY A 323 16.29 -2.23 -7.28
CA GLY A 323 16.88 -1.24 -6.38
C GLY A 323 16.62 0.20 -6.82
N PHE A 324 17.21 1.14 -6.09
CA PHE A 324 17.24 2.55 -6.47
C PHE A 324 18.47 3.28 -5.93
N THR A 325 18.80 4.41 -6.53
CA THR A 325 19.83 5.34 -6.02
C THR A 325 19.20 6.71 -5.78
N VAL A 326 19.36 7.26 -4.58
CA VAL A 326 18.71 8.52 -4.18
C VAL A 326 19.54 9.25 -3.11
N ALA A 327 19.25 10.53 -2.90
CA ALA A 327 19.76 11.28 -1.74
C ALA A 327 19.24 10.70 -0.41
N GLU A 328 20.06 10.72 0.62
CA GLU A 328 19.62 10.41 1.98
C GLU A 328 18.54 11.42 2.47
N PRO A 329 17.70 11.08 3.46
CA PRO A 329 17.64 9.86 4.28
C PRO A 329 16.78 8.74 3.66
N LEU A 330 16.40 8.86 2.38
CA LEU A 330 15.34 8.06 1.78
C LEU A 330 15.75 6.58 1.62
N GLY A 331 17.00 6.31 1.24
CA GLY A 331 17.52 4.94 1.21
C GLY A 331 17.66 4.34 2.62
N SER A 332 18.20 5.10 3.58
CA SER A 332 18.25 4.66 4.98
C SER A 332 16.86 4.36 5.56
N LYS A 333 15.83 5.11 5.17
CA LYS A 333 14.43 4.82 5.53
C LYS A 333 13.94 3.50 4.94
N ALA A 334 14.23 3.22 3.67
CA ALA A 334 13.85 1.95 3.03
C ALA A 334 14.54 0.74 3.71
N ILE A 335 15.81 0.91 4.13
CA ILE A 335 16.55 -0.11 4.89
C ILE A 335 15.93 -0.31 6.28
N ALA A 336 15.65 0.77 7.00
CA ALA A 336 15.02 0.69 8.32
C ALA A 336 13.63 0.03 8.29
N ALA A 337 12.90 0.19 7.18
CA ALA A 337 11.62 -0.46 6.94
C ALA A 337 11.73 -1.95 6.52
N GLY A 338 12.95 -2.49 6.33
CA GLY A 338 13.16 -3.88 5.91
C GLY A 338 12.87 -4.17 4.44
N ASN A 339 12.67 -3.12 3.62
CA ASN A 339 12.34 -3.25 2.20
C ASN A 339 13.58 -3.21 1.30
N ALA A 340 14.71 -2.76 1.83
CA ALA A 340 15.93 -2.59 1.06
C ALA A 340 17.19 -2.91 1.87
N GLU A 341 18.28 -3.18 1.16
CA GLU A 341 19.62 -3.34 1.72
C GLU A 341 20.60 -2.40 1.03
N LEU A 342 21.63 -1.96 1.76
CA LEU A 342 22.68 -1.12 1.20
C LEU A 342 23.41 -1.86 0.07
N LEU A 343 23.47 -1.23 -1.11
CA LEU A 343 24.27 -1.68 -2.24
C LEU A 343 25.63 -0.96 -2.24
N PHE A 344 25.63 0.38 -2.23
CA PHE A 344 26.82 1.22 -2.04
C PHE A 344 26.42 2.66 -1.68
N LEU A 345 27.35 3.41 -1.08
CA LEU A 345 27.28 4.87 -0.94
C LEU A 345 28.03 5.53 -2.10
N SER A 346 27.53 6.64 -2.63
CA SER A 346 28.13 7.28 -3.80
C SER A 346 29.58 7.70 -3.59
N GLY A 347 29.95 8.09 -2.36
CA GLY A 347 31.34 8.38 -1.95
C GLY A 347 32.33 7.19 -2.02
N GLN A 348 31.84 5.95 -2.16
CA GLN A 348 32.69 4.77 -2.36
C GLN A 348 33.15 4.60 -3.82
N LEU A 349 32.42 5.17 -4.78
CA LEU A 349 32.78 5.16 -6.20
C LEU A 349 33.53 6.44 -6.58
N TRP A 350 33.06 7.58 -6.11
CA TRP A 350 33.67 8.88 -6.34
C TRP A 350 33.62 9.68 -5.04
N GLU A 351 34.75 9.81 -4.35
CA GLU A 351 34.80 10.61 -3.14
C GLU A 351 34.84 12.09 -3.46
N ASN A 352 34.03 12.86 -2.74
CA ASN A 352 33.88 14.31 -2.84
C ASN A 352 33.35 14.77 -4.21
N HIS A 353 32.51 13.97 -4.87
CA HIS A 353 31.89 14.39 -6.14
C HIS A 353 30.86 15.49 -5.92
N PRO A 354 30.73 16.43 -6.87
CA PRO A 354 29.62 17.37 -6.88
C PRO A 354 28.32 16.63 -7.23
N CYS A 355 27.24 16.92 -6.51
CA CYS A 355 25.92 16.34 -6.77
C CYS A 355 24.88 17.43 -7.06
N CYS A 356 24.51 18.23 -6.05
CA CYS A 356 23.68 19.43 -6.24
C CYS A 356 24.53 20.70 -6.18
N VAL A 357 24.08 21.71 -6.92
CA VAL A 357 24.71 23.02 -7.06
C VAL A 357 23.72 24.12 -6.75
N VAL A 358 24.24 25.31 -6.48
CA VAL A 358 23.45 26.54 -6.41
C VAL A 358 23.51 27.21 -7.78
N ALA A 359 22.47 27.01 -8.58
CA ALA A 359 22.29 27.67 -9.86
C ALA A 359 21.47 28.95 -9.68
N MET A 360 22.00 30.09 -10.11
CA MET A 360 21.41 31.40 -9.93
C MET A 360 21.28 32.12 -11.28
N ARG A 361 20.22 32.92 -11.46
CA ARG A 361 20.05 33.72 -12.68
C ARG A 361 21.21 34.70 -12.86
N ASP A 362 21.79 34.74 -14.06
CA ASP A 362 22.94 35.60 -14.42
C ASP A 362 22.63 37.09 -14.21
N GLU A 363 21.37 37.50 -14.43
CA GLU A 363 20.89 38.86 -14.13
C GLU A 363 21.05 39.23 -12.65
N ILE A 364 20.77 38.31 -11.73
CA ILE A 364 20.89 38.54 -10.27
C ILE A 364 22.36 38.68 -9.88
N ILE A 365 23.21 37.82 -10.44
CA ILE A 365 24.66 37.85 -10.22
C ILE A 365 25.26 39.19 -10.64
N LYS A 366 24.89 39.68 -11.84
CA LYS A 366 25.38 40.95 -12.38
C LYS A 366 24.81 42.17 -11.66
N SER A 367 23.53 42.14 -11.31
CA SER A 367 22.83 43.32 -10.78
C SER A 367 22.98 43.49 -9.27
N TYR A 368 23.22 42.40 -8.53
CA TYR A 368 23.28 42.40 -7.07
C TYR A 368 24.46 41.58 -6.50
N PRO A 369 25.71 41.80 -6.96
CA PRO A 369 26.86 40.98 -6.57
C PRO A 369 27.11 40.98 -5.05
N ASP A 370 26.88 42.10 -4.36
CA ASP A 370 26.99 42.18 -2.89
C ASP A 370 26.02 41.23 -2.18
N ALA A 371 24.78 41.11 -2.67
CA ALA A 371 23.78 40.23 -2.07
C ALA A 371 24.11 38.76 -2.34
N VAL A 372 24.66 38.46 -3.53
CA VAL A 372 25.13 37.12 -3.89
C VAL A 372 26.34 36.71 -3.05
N GLN A 373 27.29 37.63 -2.81
CA GLN A 373 28.43 37.37 -1.91
C GLN A 373 27.95 37.11 -0.47
N GLU A 374 27.11 37.98 0.09
CA GLU A 374 26.58 37.80 1.45
C GLU A 374 25.81 36.47 1.59
N PHE A 375 24.99 36.12 0.59
CA PHE A 375 24.29 34.84 0.56
C PHE A 375 25.27 33.65 0.51
N THR A 376 26.32 33.74 -0.30
CA THR A 376 27.33 32.67 -0.43
C THR A 376 28.11 32.50 0.88
N ASP A 377 28.53 33.60 1.52
CA ASP A 377 29.24 33.58 2.81
C ASP A 377 28.38 32.89 3.89
N MET A 378 27.10 33.26 4.01
CA MET A 378 26.19 32.69 4.99
C MET A 378 25.85 31.22 4.71
N LEU A 379 25.78 30.83 3.43
CA LEU A 379 25.53 29.44 3.05
C LEU A 379 26.74 28.54 3.38
N VAL A 380 27.95 29.06 3.14
CA VAL A 380 29.23 28.42 3.51
C VAL A 380 29.39 28.32 5.03
N TYR A 381 28.91 29.30 5.80
CA TYR A 381 28.79 29.18 7.26
C TYR A 381 27.80 28.08 7.68
N SER A 382 26.65 27.99 7.00
CA SER A 382 25.65 26.96 7.29
C SER A 382 26.16 25.55 7.00
N GLY A 383 27.00 25.40 5.97
CA GLY A 383 27.72 24.16 5.68
C GLY A 383 28.66 23.70 6.79
N ASP A 384 29.44 24.63 7.36
CA ASP A 384 30.29 24.36 8.53
C ASP A 384 29.48 24.01 9.77
N PHE A 385 28.36 24.69 9.97
CA PHE A 385 27.49 24.41 11.10
C PHE A 385 27.03 22.95 11.06
N ILE A 386 26.63 22.45 9.88
CA ILE A 386 26.22 21.05 9.70
C ILE A 386 27.38 20.09 10.02
N ALA A 387 28.59 20.38 9.55
CA ALA A 387 29.75 19.53 9.76
C ALA A 387 30.22 19.51 11.23
N ASN A 388 30.21 20.65 11.90
CA ASN A 388 30.67 20.80 13.28
C ASN A 388 29.60 20.40 14.31
N TYR A 389 28.32 20.56 13.99
CA TYR A 389 27.19 20.31 14.88
C TYR A 389 26.12 19.41 14.22
N PRO A 390 26.49 18.17 13.81
CA PRO A 390 25.59 17.29 13.06
C PRO A 390 24.33 16.90 13.83
N ASP A 391 24.37 16.85 15.17
CA ASP A 391 23.20 16.55 15.98
C ASP A 391 22.18 17.69 16.01
N SER A 392 22.66 18.93 16.13
CA SER A 392 21.82 20.13 16.04
C SER A 392 21.25 20.29 14.62
N ALA A 393 22.10 20.09 13.61
CA ALA A 393 21.69 20.12 12.21
C ALA A 393 20.65 19.05 11.88
N ALA A 394 20.75 17.85 12.46
CA ALA A 394 19.74 16.80 12.29
C ALA A 394 18.38 17.19 12.86
N ASN A 395 18.33 17.94 13.97
CA ASN A 395 17.06 18.43 14.52
C ASN A 395 16.44 19.51 13.61
N ILE A 396 17.25 20.47 13.15
CA ILE A 396 16.81 21.50 12.19
C ILE A 396 16.32 20.84 10.89
N ALA A 397 17.02 19.80 10.44
CA ALA A 397 16.69 19.07 9.23
C ALA A 397 15.32 18.38 9.30
N VAL A 398 14.84 17.92 10.46
CA VAL A 398 13.49 17.33 10.56
C VAL A 398 12.43 18.36 10.17
N ASP A 399 12.49 19.55 10.74
CA ASP A 399 11.48 20.59 10.48
C ASP A 399 11.62 21.19 9.08
N PHE A 400 12.84 21.30 8.54
CA PHE A 400 13.05 21.83 7.20
C PHE A 400 12.70 20.83 6.08
N LEU A 401 13.06 19.54 6.26
CA LEU A 401 12.82 18.51 5.25
C LEU A 401 11.42 17.91 5.37
N ASP A 402 10.86 17.84 6.57
CA ASP A 402 9.52 17.32 6.85
C ASP A 402 8.67 18.30 7.68
N PRO A 403 8.42 19.53 7.19
CA PRO A 403 7.70 20.56 7.94
C PRO A 403 6.25 20.13 8.28
N GLN A 404 5.69 19.19 7.53
CA GLN A 404 4.34 18.66 7.72
C GLN A 404 4.32 17.32 8.47
N LYS A 405 5.48 16.81 8.92
CA LYS A 405 5.67 15.51 9.58
C LYS A 405 5.10 14.30 8.81
N LYS A 406 4.96 14.42 7.48
CA LYS A 406 4.41 13.38 6.58
C LYS A 406 5.44 12.33 6.18
N LEU A 407 6.73 12.68 6.17
CA LEU A 407 7.81 11.76 5.85
C LEU A 407 8.15 10.86 7.06
N GLY A 408 7.65 11.16 8.26
CA GLY A 408 7.95 10.39 9.47
C GLY A 408 9.43 10.43 9.85
N LEU A 409 10.09 11.55 9.51
CA LEU A 409 11.52 11.73 9.64
C LEU A 409 11.91 11.88 11.12
N LYS A 410 12.79 10.99 11.59
CA LYS A 410 13.31 11.02 12.96
C LYS A 410 14.71 11.63 12.98
N SER A 411 14.99 12.49 13.95
CA SER A 411 16.31 13.09 14.15
C SER A 411 17.41 12.03 14.28
N SER A 412 17.14 10.90 14.92
CA SER A 412 18.10 9.79 15.07
C SER A 412 18.51 9.11 13.75
N VAL A 413 17.70 9.18 12.70
CA VAL A 413 18.09 8.71 11.36
C VAL A 413 19.01 9.73 10.70
N LEU A 414 18.64 11.02 10.77
CA LEU A 414 19.42 12.12 10.19
C LEU A 414 20.78 12.29 10.87
N GLN A 415 20.87 12.12 12.19
CA GLN A 415 22.13 12.13 12.94
C GLN A 415 23.13 11.10 12.40
N ARG A 416 22.63 9.89 12.07
CA ARG A 416 23.46 8.83 11.48
C ARG A 416 23.89 9.17 10.06
N VAL A 417 22.96 9.68 9.24
CA VAL A 417 23.25 10.14 7.87
C VAL A 417 24.33 11.22 7.86
N LEU A 418 24.24 12.23 8.74
CA LEU A 418 25.20 13.33 8.79
C LEU A 418 26.56 12.93 9.38
N LYS A 419 26.61 11.85 10.17
CA LYS A 419 27.86 11.31 10.75
C LYS A 419 28.52 10.23 9.87
N GLU A 420 27.88 9.80 8.78
CA GLU A 420 28.43 8.79 7.88
C GLU A 420 29.67 9.31 7.14
N ALA A 421 30.79 8.62 7.28
CA ALA A 421 32.10 9.09 6.80
C ALA A 421 32.13 9.28 5.28
N LYS A 422 31.49 8.37 4.53
CA LYS A 422 31.33 8.43 3.06
C LYS A 422 29.98 9.04 2.64
N GLY A 423 29.24 9.62 3.58
CA GLY A 423 27.95 10.28 3.39
C GLY A 423 28.11 11.72 2.89
N ILE A 424 27.06 12.52 3.08
CA ILE A 424 27.00 13.91 2.64
C ILE A 424 28.09 14.77 3.32
N LYS A 425 28.71 15.67 2.55
CA LYS A 425 29.71 16.64 3.01
C LYS A 425 29.26 18.06 2.67
N THR A 426 29.37 18.95 3.64
CA THR A 426 28.89 20.34 3.55
C THR A 426 29.93 21.38 3.97
N ASP A 427 31.09 20.93 4.44
CA ASP A 427 32.24 21.72 4.91
C ASP A 427 33.18 22.18 3.78
N ASP A 428 33.07 21.58 2.59
CA ASP A 428 33.79 22.00 1.39
C ASP A 428 32.82 22.14 0.21
N LEU A 429 32.36 23.38 0.00
CA LEU A 429 31.41 23.75 -1.05
C LEU A 429 32.08 24.38 -2.28
N PHE A 430 33.41 24.33 -2.38
CA PHE A 430 34.14 24.93 -3.49
C PHE A 430 34.01 24.08 -4.76
N PRO A 431 33.61 24.68 -5.91
CA PRO A 431 33.50 23.95 -7.17
C PRO A 431 34.85 23.73 -7.86
N ILE A 432 35.09 22.50 -8.31
CA ILE A 432 36.29 22.09 -9.06
C ILE A 432 35.87 21.82 -10.50
N ILE A 433 36.38 22.58 -11.47
CA ILE A 433 35.97 22.54 -12.88
C ILE A 433 36.18 21.15 -13.48
N GLU A 434 37.29 20.49 -13.12
CA GLU A 434 37.65 19.15 -13.61
C GLU A 434 36.60 18.09 -13.26
N ASP A 435 35.88 18.26 -12.14
CA ASP A 435 34.81 17.34 -11.76
C ASP A 435 33.60 17.46 -12.70
N PHE A 436 33.23 18.69 -13.06
CA PHE A 436 32.16 18.94 -14.02
C PHE A 436 32.53 18.51 -15.44
N GLU A 437 33.80 18.66 -15.81
CA GLU A 437 34.33 18.14 -17.07
C GLU A 437 34.14 16.62 -17.13
N ARG A 438 34.50 15.93 -16.05
CA ARG A 438 34.33 14.48 -15.96
C ARG A 438 32.87 14.05 -16.03
N ILE A 439 31.96 14.81 -15.43
CA ILE A 439 30.51 14.57 -15.52
C ILE A 439 30.04 14.67 -16.96
N GLN A 440 30.30 15.78 -17.66
CA GLN A 440 29.82 15.96 -19.04
C GLN A 440 30.44 14.95 -20.00
N GLN A 441 31.73 14.64 -19.85
CA GLN A 441 32.40 13.65 -20.69
C GLN A 441 31.78 12.26 -20.52
N TYR A 442 31.52 11.82 -19.29
CA TYR A 442 30.91 10.51 -19.08
C TYR A 442 29.46 10.47 -19.60
N MET A 443 28.64 11.48 -19.26
CA MET A 443 27.24 11.50 -19.66
C MET A 443 27.10 11.55 -21.20
N VAL A 444 27.91 12.34 -21.89
CA VAL A 444 27.87 12.44 -23.35
C VAL A 444 28.45 11.19 -24.01
N ASN A 445 29.65 10.74 -23.62
CA ASN A 445 30.36 9.69 -24.35
C ASN A 445 29.89 8.27 -23.99
N ASN A 446 29.47 8.03 -22.74
CA ASN A 446 29.12 6.68 -22.25
C ASN A 446 27.61 6.45 -22.11
N MET A 447 26.84 7.52 -21.91
CA MET A 447 25.39 7.44 -21.71
C MET A 447 24.59 8.06 -22.86
N ASN A 448 25.23 8.75 -23.81
CA ASN A 448 24.59 9.51 -24.90
C ASN A 448 23.57 10.54 -24.37
N MET A 449 23.86 11.19 -23.24
CA MET A 449 22.99 12.16 -22.58
C MET A 449 23.72 13.49 -22.31
N GLY A 450 22.99 14.59 -22.40
CA GLY A 450 23.52 15.94 -22.14
C GLY A 450 24.27 16.55 -23.33
N THR A 451 24.91 17.70 -23.07
CA THR A 451 25.71 18.44 -24.05
C THR A 451 26.96 18.99 -23.37
N ILE A 452 28.10 18.95 -24.06
CA ILE A 452 29.34 19.59 -23.63
C ILE A 452 29.15 21.12 -23.63
N ILE A 453 29.45 21.78 -22.52
CA ILE A 453 29.37 23.25 -22.37
C ILE A 453 30.73 23.84 -22.00
N ASP A 454 30.88 25.16 -22.16
CA ASP A 454 32.02 25.88 -21.60
C ASP A 454 31.82 26.08 -20.09
N LEU A 455 32.54 25.29 -19.30
CA LEU A 455 32.47 25.32 -17.85
C LEU A 455 33.00 26.62 -17.25
N ASN A 456 33.90 27.34 -17.93
CA ASN A 456 34.42 28.62 -17.44
C ASN A 456 33.37 29.73 -17.55
N GLU A 457 32.47 29.64 -18.52
CA GLU A 457 31.35 30.59 -18.65
C GLU A 457 30.23 30.28 -17.65
N PHE A 458 29.98 28.98 -17.42
CA PHE A 458 28.92 28.48 -16.55
C PHE A 458 29.22 28.61 -15.06
N ILE A 459 30.45 28.31 -14.63
CA ILE A 459 30.85 28.28 -13.21
C ILE A 459 31.49 29.60 -12.81
N ASP A 460 30.77 30.40 -12.02
CA ASP A 460 31.29 31.64 -11.46
C ASP A 460 31.92 31.40 -10.09
N THR A 461 33.25 31.27 -10.07
CA THR A 461 34.03 31.00 -8.86
C THR A 461 34.30 32.24 -8.01
N GLN A 462 33.92 33.45 -8.42
CA GLN A 462 34.28 34.69 -7.69
C GLN A 462 33.77 34.65 -6.25
N PHE A 463 32.49 34.29 -6.07
CA PHE A 463 31.83 34.26 -4.77
C PHE A 463 32.37 33.12 -3.88
N ALA A 464 32.50 31.92 -4.45
CA ALA A 464 33.07 30.76 -3.76
C ALA A 464 34.52 30.98 -3.32
N LYS A 465 35.36 31.60 -4.17
CA LYS A 465 36.75 31.93 -3.83
C LYS A 465 36.84 32.83 -2.61
N ASN A 466 35.96 33.82 -2.48
CA ASN A 466 35.98 34.72 -1.33
C ASN A 466 35.45 34.05 -0.06
N SER A 467 34.36 33.29 -0.19
CA SER A 467 33.70 32.62 0.93
C SER A 467 34.55 31.50 1.53
N CYS A 468 35.29 30.76 0.69
CA CYS A 468 36.09 29.61 1.11
C CYS A 468 37.58 29.93 1.42
N LYS A 469 38.05 31.17 1.20
CA LYS A 469 39.48 31.58 1.27
C LYS A 469 40.11 31.55 2.67
N ASN A 470 39.35 31.83 3.72
CA ASN A 470 39.88 32.05 5.08
C ASN A 470 40.01 30.77 5.92
N ARG A 471 39.95 29.59 5.30
CA ARG A 471 39.82 28.33 6.01
C ARG A 471 41.00 27.41 5.71
N ASN A 472 41.63 26.89 6.77
CA ASN A 472 42.60 25.78 6.75
C ASN A 472 41.92 24.45 6.32
N VAL A 473 41.10 24.49 5.28
CA VAL A 473 40.54 23.30 4.64
C VAL A 473 41.33 23.19 3.34
N ASP A 474 42.30 22.29 3.29
CA ASP A 474 42.90 21.88 2.01
C ASP A 474 41.74 21.60 1.06
N ILE A 475 41.64 22.33 -0.06
CA ILE A 475 40.63 22.06 -1.09
C ILE A 475 40.78 20.58 -1.44
N THR A 476 39.85 19.76 -0.95
CA THR A 476 40.01 18.32 -1.05
C THR A 476 39.69 17.93 -2.49
N LYS A 477 40.73 17.53 -3.23
CA LYS A 477 40.57 17.02 -4.59
C LYS A 477 39.57 15.87 -4.55
N SER A 478 38.60 15.89 -5.46
CA SER A 478 37.75 14.74 -5.66
C SER A 478 38.59 13.56 -6.13
N ASN A 479 38.23 12.36 -5.70
CA ASN A 479 38.94 11.15 -6.10
C ASN A 479 37.93 10.15 -6.66
N VAL A 480 37.93 10.00 -7.98
CA VAL A 480 37.23 8.88 -8.62
C VAL A 480 38.12 7.66 -8.46
N TYR A 481 37.65 6.71 -7.67
CA TYR A 481 38.36 5.46 -7.50
C TYR A 481 38.37 4.68 -8.82
N ASP A 482 39.41 3.87 -9.03
CA ASP A 482 39.44 2.92 -10.14
C ASP A 482 38.18 2.07 -10.10
N ILE A 483 37.30 2.18 -11.09
CA ILE A 483 35.95 1.60 -11.03
C ILE A 483 35.99 0.07 -10.86
N PRO A 484 36.82 -0.67 -11.61
CA PRO A 484 37.08 -2.09 -11.34
C PRO A 484 37.52 -2.39 -9.91
N GLY A 485 38.48 -1.64 -9.36
CA GLY A 485 38.96 -1.80 -7.99
C GLY A 485 37.90 -1.41 -6.93
N ALA A 486 37.16 -0.33 -7.15
CA ALA A 486 36.17 0.23 -6.24
C ALA A 486 34.98 -0.69 -6.07
N VAL A 487 34.41 -1.19 -7.17
CA VAL A 487 33.31 -2.16 -7.13
C VAL A 487 33.79 -3.46 -6.46
N SER A 488 34.98 -3.96 -6.80
CA SER A 488 35.53 -5.16 -6.16
C SER A 488 35.75 -4.98 -4.64
N LYS A 489 36.12 -3.77 -4.20
CA LYS A 489 36.26 -3.42 -2.78
C LYS A 489 34.91 -3.27 -2.07
N ILE A 490 33.90 -2.73 -2.73
CA ILE A 490 32.52 -2.66 -2.22
C ILE A 490 31.97 -4.08 -2.00
N LEU A 491 32.21 -4.99 -2.95
CA LEU A 491 31.73 -6.36 -2.89
C LEU A 491 32.46 -7.23 -1.85
N SER A 492 33.73 -6.93 -1.54
CA SER A 492 34.53 -7.69 -0.55
C SER A 492 34.41 -7.19 0.89
N GLN A 493 33.74 -6.05 1.12
CA GLN A 493 33.54 -5.51 2.47
C GLN A 493 32.36 -6.19 3.18
N PRO A 494 32.51 -6.63 4.45
CA PRO A 494 31.38 -7.13 5.22
C PRO A 494 30.35 -6.01 5.41
N LYS A 495 29.12 -6.25 4.93
CA LYS A 495 28.00 -5.31 5.09
C LYS A 495 27.68 -5.16 6.57
N LYS A 496 28.17 -4.09 7.21
CA LYS A 496 27.83 -3.74 8.60
C LYS A 496 26.36 -3.32 8.69
N GLN A 497 25.47 -4.29 8.73
CA GLN A 497 24.02 -4.10 8.87
C GLN A 497 23.61 -3.70 10.30
N SER A 498 24.52 -3.79 11.29
CA SER A 498 24.18 -3.64 12.72
C SER A 498 24.03 -2.20 13.22
N LEU A 499 24.35 -1.16 12.43
CA LEU A 499 24.28 0.25 12.87
C LEU A 499 22.98 0.97 12.43
N LEU A 500 22.12 0.32 11.63
CA LEU A 500 20.95 0.95 10.99
C LEU A 500 19.59 0.59 11.62
N LYS A 501 19.49 -0.44 12.47
CA LYS A 501 18.25 -0.75 13.22
C LYS A 501 18.13 0.10 14.50
N PRO A 502 16.99 0.74 14.80
CA PRO A 502 16.82 1.49 16.04
C PRO A 502 16.62 0.56 17.24
N GLU A 503 17.43 0.72 18.29
CA GLU A 503 17.15 0.16 19.62
C GLU A 503 16.08 1.01 20.31
N ASN A 504 15.01 0.35 20.77
CA ASN A 504 13.97 0.96 21.60
C ASN A 504 14.50 1.25 23.02
N LYS A 505 14.59 2.52 23.40
CA LYS A 505 14.56 2.95 24.80
C LYS A 505 13.68 4.19 24.95
N ASP A 506 12.78 4.11 25.94
CA ASP A 506 11.77 5.08 26.33
C ASP A 506 12.34 6.49 26.57
N LEU A 507 11.64 7.53 26.07
CA LEU A 507 11.84 8.92 26.49
C LEU A 507 10.50 9.72 26.52
N PRO A 508 10.40 10.73 27.43
CA PRO A 508 9.15 11.29 27.97
C PRO A 508 8.55 12.45 27.13
N PRO A 509 7.32 12.94 27.47
CA PRO A 509 6.55 13.84 26.61
C PRO A 509 6.87 15.32 26.88
N ILE A 510 7.11 16.12 25.84
CA ILE A 510 7.22 17.59 25.98
C ILE A 510 6.49 18.34 24.83
N ILE A 511 5.38 18.97 25.23
CA ILE A 511 4.83 20.31 24.94
C ILE A 511 4.60 20.74 23.47
N LYS A 512 3.30 20.97 23.17
CA LYS A 512 2.75 21.64 21.98
C LYS A 512 3.03 23.15 21.96
N SER A 513 3.30 23.70 20.76
CA SER A 513 2.96 25.09 20.40
C SER A 513 2.25 25.12 19.04
N ASN A 514 1.13 25.85 18.99
CA ASN A 514 0.28 26.05 17.82
C ASN A 514 0.84 27.16 16.91
N ILE A 515 0.71 27.01 15.57
CA ILE A 515 -0.20 27.77 14.67
C ILE A 515 0.26 27.54 13.22
N ASP A 516 -0.58 26.82 12.47
CA ASP A 516 -0.59 26.74 11.01
C ASP A 516 -1.11 28.04 10.39
N SER A 517 -0.53 28.46 9.26
CA SER A 517 -1.24 29.28 8.27
C SER A 517 -1.21 28.57 6.91
N SER A 518 -2.03 27.53 6.80
CA SER A 518 -2.35 26.88 5.53
C SER A 518 -3.59 27.51 4.91
N ASN A 519 -3.53 27.76 3.60
CA ASN A 519 -4.72 28.02 2.79
C ASN A 519 -5.59 26.78 2.79
N THR A 520 -6.52 26.73 3.74
CA THR A 520 -7.54 25.70 3.86
C THR A 520 -8.72 26.06 2.97
N ILE A 521 -9.23 25.08 2.22
CA ILE A 521 -10.52 25.21 1.52
C ILE A 521 -11.55 24.56 2.43
N ARG A 522 -12.53 25.35 2.89
CA ARG A 522 -13.68 24.81 3.63
C ARG A 522 -14.58 24.08 2.65
N ILE A 523 -14.70 22.77 2.81
CA ILE A 523 -15.56 21.90 2.01
C ILE A 523 -16.76 21.51 2.87
N GLN A 524 -17.97 21.57 2.30
CA GLN A 524 -19.17 21.10 2.98
C GLN A 524 -19.15 19.56 3.08
N VAL A 525 -19.53 19.02 4.24
CA VAL A 525 -19.55 17.56 4.51
C VAL A 525 -20.33 16.79 3.43
N GLY A 526 -21.45 17.34 2.95
CA GLY A 526 -22.24 16.71 1.88
C GLY A 526 -21.51 16.53 0.53
N ILE A 527 -20.44 17.29 0.26
CA ILE A 527 -19.59 17.10 -0.93
C ILE A 527 -18.69 15.87 -0.75
N LEU A 528 -18.12 15.69 0.45
CA LEU A 528 -17.32 14.51 0.80
C LEU A 528 -18.18 13.24 0.76
N ASP A 529 -19.42 13.30 1.27
CA ASP A 529 -20.36 12.18 1.20
C ASP A 529 -20.74 11.84 -0.26
N LYS A 530 -20.91 12.86 -1.11
CA LYS A 530 -21.16 12.65 -2.55
C LYS A 530 -19.96 12.01 -3.25
N LEU A 531 -18.73 12.45 -2.94
CA LEU A 531 -17.51 11.86 -3.48
C LEU A 531 -17.36 10.40 -3.05
N MET A 532 -17.69 10.07 -1.80
CA MET A 532 -17.70 8.70 -1.30
C MET A 532 -18.70 7.82 -2.02
N ARG A 533 -19.93 8.31 -2.23
CA ARG A 533 -20.93 7.57 -3.00
C ARG A 533 -20.47 7.32 -4.44
N LEU A 534 -19.88 8.33 -5.09
CA LEU A 534 -19.33 8.20 -6.44
C LEU A 534 -18.15 7.22 -6.50
N ALA A 535 -17.24 7.26 -5.52
CA ALA A 535 -16.14 6.30 -5.42
C ALA A 535 -16.67 4.87 -5.23
N GLY A 536 -17.68 4.68 -4.38
CA GLY A 536 -18.36 3.39 -4.20
C GLY A 536 -19.05 2.91 -5.48
N GLU A 537 -19.77 3.78 -6.19
CA GLU A 537 -20.34 3.47 -7.52
C GLU A 537 -19.25 3.09 -8.54
N PHE A 538 -18.10 3.75 -8.49
CA PHE A 538 -16.97 3.47 -9.38
C PHE A 538 -16.36 2.09 -9.11
N VAL A 539 -16.24 1.70 -7.83
CA VAL A 539 -15.84 0.33 -7.43
C VAL A 539 -16.84 -0.69 -7.98
N LEU A 540 -18.14 -0.43 -7.91
CA LEU A 540 -19.16 -1.32 -8.47
C LEU A 540 -19.07 -1.44 -10.00
N VAL A 541 -18.82 -0.33 -10.70
CA VAL A 541 -18.63 -0.30 -12.16
C VAL A 541 -17.37 -1.07 -12.56
N ARG A 542 -16.25 -0.89 -11.85
CA ARG A 542 -15.01 -1.67 -12.03
C ARG A 542 -15.28 -3.17 -11.86
N ASN A 543 -15.98 -3.56 -10.80
CA ASN A 543 -16.28 -4.97 -10.53
C ASN A 543 -17.16 -5.58 -11.63
N ARG A 544 -18.16 -4.83 -12.14
CA ARG A 544 -18.97 -5.25 -13.29
C ARG A 544 -18.12 -5.41 -14.56
N GLN A 545 -17.19 -4.50 -14.80
CA GLN A 545 -16.31 -4.56 -15.96
C GLN A 545 -15.39 -5.77 -15.92
N LEU A 546 -14.79 -6.06 -14.76
CA LEU A 546 -13.96 -7.25 -14.55
C LEU A 546 -14.71 -8.56 -14.85
N LEU A 547 -16.01 -8.63 -14.54
CA LEU A 547 -16.86 -9.78 -14.85
C LEU A 547 -17.24 -9.89 -16.33
N SER A 548 -17.19 -8.79 -17.08
CA SER A 548 -17.56 -8.71 -18.50
C SER A 548 -16.38 -8.89 -19.47
N VAL A 549 -15.13 -8.84 -18.97
CA VAL A 549 -13.94 -8.97 -19.81
C VAL A 549 -13.76 -10.43 -20.23
N ASN A 550 -13.83 -10.66 -21.53
CA ASN A 550 -13.60 -11.97 -22.12
C ASN A 550 -12.12 -12.37 -21.89
N GLN A 551 -11.87 -13.54 -21.29
CA GLN A 551 -10.54 -13.93 -20.79
C GLN A 551 -9.44 -14.02 -21.87
N ASN A 552 -9.83 -13.99 -23.15
CA ASN A 552 -8.95 -14.12 -24.30
C ASN A 552 -8.39 -12.79 -24.83
N ASP A 553 -8.85 -11.62 -24.34
CA ASP A 553 -8.35 -10.31 -24.79
C ASP A 553 -7.37 -9.69 -23.79
N MET A 554 -6.08 -9.77 -24.13
CA MET A 554 -4.96 -9.26 -23.34
C MET A 554 -5.02 -7.72 -23.15
N VAL A 555 -5.63 -6.97 -24.09
CA VAL A 555 -5.74 -5.50 -24.02
C VAL A 555 -6.86 -5.08 -23.06
N SER A 556 -8.00 -5.78 -23.11
CA SER A 556 -9.09 -5.57 -22.15
C SER A 556 -8.66 -5.92 -20.71
N ARG A 557 -7.78 -6.92 -20.55
CA ARG A 557 -7.21 -7.30 -19.24
C ARG A 557 -6.28 -6.23 -18.67
N SER A 558 -5.33 -5.72 -19.45
CA SER A 558 -4.40 -4.68 -18.98
C SER A 558 -5.11 -3.36 -18.68
N THR A 559 -6.13 -3.01 -19.46
CA THR A 559 -6.97 -1.83 -19.23
C THR A 559 -7.79 -1.98 -17.94
N SER A 560 -8.37 -3.17 -17.71
CA SER A 560 -9.12 -3.46 -16.48
C SER A 560 -8.21 -3.43 -15.24
N GLN A 561 -6.97 -3.90 -15.36
CA GLN A 561 -5.96 -3.80 -14.29
C GLN A 561 -5.54 -2.35 -14.00
N ARG A 562 -5.43 -1.50 -15.02
CA ARG A 562 -5.18 -0.06 -14.80
C ARG A 562 -6.37 0.64 -14.17
N LEU A 563 -7.59 0.35 -14.63
CA LEU A 563 -8.82 0.89 -14.04
C LEU A 563 -8.95 0.48 -12.57
N ASP A 564 -8.59 -0.76 -12.26
CA ASP A 564 -8.51 -1.25 -10.89
C ASP A 564 -7.57 -0.40 -10.02
N ILE A 565 -6.32 -0.22 -10.46
CA ILE A 565 -5.32 0.57 -9.73
C ILE A 565 -5.81 2.01 -9.52
N VAL A 566 -6.31 2.67 -10.56
CA VAL A 566 -6.77 4.07 -10.48
C VAL A 566 -8.02 4.21 -9.61
N THR A 567 -8.95 3.25 -9.68
CA THR A 567 -10.16 3.22 -8.84
C THR A 567 -9.78 3.07 -7.37
N THR A 568 -8.84 2.18 -7.08
CA THR A 568 -8.33 1.95 -5.72
C THR A 568 -7.61 3.20 -5.19
N GLU A 569 -6.77 3.85 -5.99
CA GLU A 569 -6.08 5.08 -5.61
C GLU A 569 -7.05 6.25 -5.38
N LEU A 570 -8.07 6.40 -6.22
CA LEU A 570 -9.12 7.40 -6.06
C LEU A 570 -9.91 7.15 -4.77
N GLN A 571 -10.27 5.90 -4.51
CA GLN A 571 -10.95 5.51 -3.28
C GLN A 571 -10.10 5.84 -2.04
N GLU A 572 -8.84 5.41 -1.99
CA GLU A 572 -7.93 5.72 -0.88
C GLU A 572 -7.79 7.23 -0.64
N THR A 573 -7.73 8.01 -1.72
CA THR A 573 -7.61 9.47 -1.64
C THR A 573 -8.88 10.08 -1.05
N VAL A 574 -10.08 9.68 -1.51
CA VAL A 574 -11.35 10.17 -0.95
C VAL A 574 -11.50 9.75 0.51
N MET A 575 -11.12 8.52 0.86
CA MET A 575 -11.13 8.04 2.26
C MET A 575 -10.23 8.89 3.15
N LYS A 576 -8.99 9.19 2.72
CA LYS A 576 -8.06 10.05 3.46
C LYS A 576 -8.57 11.47 3.67
N THR A 577 -9.43 11.99 2.78
CA THR A 577 -10.04 13.32 2.98
C THR A 577 -11.14 13.35 4.04
N ARG A 578 -11.70 12.19 4.46
CA ARG A 578 -12.70 12.08 5.54
C ARG A 578 -12.11 11.79 6.91
N VAL A 579 -10.81 11.48 6.98
CA VAL A 579 -10.14 11.18 8.24
C VAL A 579 -10.04 12.44 9.10
N GLN A 580 -10.37 12.31 10.38
CA GLN A 580 -10.17 13.31 11.42
C GLN A 580 -9.42 12.70 12.59
N THR A 581 -8.80 13.53 13.42
CA THR A 581 -8.16 13.06 14.65
C THR A 581 -9.21 12.85 15.74
N ILE A 582 -9.15 11.70 16.42
CA ILE A 582 -10.05 11.38 17.54
C ILE A 582 -9.93 12.38 18.70
N GLY A 583 -8.80 13.09 18.79
CA GLY A 583 -8.56 14.16 19.75
C GLY A 583 -9.62 15.26 19.74
N THR A 584 -10.22 15.55 18.58
CA THR A 584 -11.32 16.52 18.46
C THR A 584 -12.53 16.15 19.32
N LEU A 585 -12.79 14.85 19.50
CA LEU A 585 -13.81 14.35 20.41
C LEU A 585 -13.34 14.43 21.87
N PHE A 586 -12.09 14.04 22.12
CA PHE A 586 -11.51 14.01 23.46
C PHE A 586 -11.39 15.39 24.12
N GLU A 587 -11.26 16.46 23.33
CA GLU A 587 -11.21 17.85 23.81
C GLU A 587 -12.44 18.26 24.65
N LYS A 588 -13.59 17.61 24.45
CA LYS A 588 -14.84 17.89 25.20
C LYS A 588 -14.85 17.26 26.58
N PHE A 589 -14.16 16.14 26.80
CA PHE A 589 -14.26 15.35 28.02
C PHE A 589 -13.72 16.04 29.28
N PRO A 590 -12.59 16.79 29.27
CA PRO A 590 -12.13 17.52 30.45
C PRO A 590 -13.17 18.49 31.00
N ARG A 591 -13.98 19.10 30.12
CA ARG A 591 -15.07 19.99 30.54
C ARG A 591 -16.22 19.21 31.18
N ILE A 592 -16.66 18.12 30.54
CA ILE A 592 -17.72 17.24 31.06
C ILE A 592 -17.35 16.68 32.43
N VAL A 593 -16.13 16.14 32.58
CA VAL A 593 -15.63 15.60 33.84
C VAL A 593 -15.60 16.67 34.94
N ARG A 594 -15.17 17.91 34.65
CA ARG A 594 -15.18 19.00 35.63
C ARG A 594 -16.60 19.39 36.07
N GLU A 595 -17.55 19.46 35.14
CA GLU A 595 -18.96 19.78 35.45
C GLU A 595 -19.58 18.67 36.33
N VAL A 596 -19.35 17.40 36.00
CA VAL A 596 -19.84 16.26 36.77
C VAL A 596 -19.15 16.13 38.13
N SER A 597 -17.83 16.32 38.18
CA SER A 597 -17.02 16.32 39.41
C SER A 597 -17.52 17.35 40.44
N LYS A 598 -17.82 18.58 40.00
CA LYS A 598 -18.42 19.62 40.87
C LYS A 598 -19.79 19.22 41.38
N ARG A 599 -20.63 18.68 40.51
CA ARG A 599 -22.02 18.34 40.85
C ARG A 599 -22.12 17.16 41.82
N LEU A 600 -21.27 16.16 41.64
CA LEU A 600 -21.21 14.95 42.50
C LEU A 600 -20.30 15.12 43.72
N ASN A 601 -19.65 16.28 43.85
CA ASN A 601 -18.67 16.57 44.91
C ASN A 601 -17.54 15.52 45.01
N LYS A 602 -17.03 15.06 43.86
CA LYS A 602 -15.90 14.11 43.76
C LYS A 602 -14.71 14.79 43.10
N LYS A 603 -13.49 14.60 43.61
CA LYS A 603 -12.26 15.09 42.96
C LYS A 603 -11.81 14.09 41.89
N ILE A 604 -11.85 14.48 40.62
CA ILE A 604 -11.54 13.59 39.48
C ILE A 604 -10.57 14.28 38.53
N LYS A 605 -9.51 13.57 38.14
CA LYS A 605 -8.54 13.97 37.13
C LYS A 605 -8.61 13.06 35.92
N ILE A 606 -8.54 13.64 34.73
CA ILE A 606 -8.58 12.93 33.46
C ILE A 606 -7.24 13.04 32.74
N TYR A 607 -6.72 11.92 32.23
CA TYR A 607 -5.56 11.82 31.36
C TYR A 607 -6.00 11.31 30.00
N ILE A 608 -5.48 11.93 28.92
CA ILE A 608 -5.87 11.62 27.56
C ILE A 608 -4.60 11.43 26.75
N ASN A 609 -4.42 10.23 26.19
CA ASN A 609 -3.28 9.84 25.37
C ASN A 609 -3.79 9.31 24.02
N GLY A 610 -3.06 9.59 22.94
CA GLY A 610 -3.41 9.11 21.59
C GLY A 610 -4.49 9.91 20.87
N GLY A 611 -4.62 11.21 21.16
CA GLY A 611 -5.58 12.09 20.47
C GLY A 611 -5.23 12.35 18.99
N ASP A 612 -4.05 11.95 18.55
CA ASP A 612 -3.54 12.01 17.17
C ASP A 612 -3.99 10.83 16.30
N VAL A 613 -4.66 9.82 16.88
CA VAL A 613 -5.19 8.68 16.11
C VAL A 613 -6.22 9.16 15.10
N GLU A 614 -5.99 8.75 13.86
CA GLU A 614 -6.79 9.07 12.69
C GLU A 614 -7.99 8.12 12.56
N VAL A 615 -9.19 8.69 12.46
CA VAL A 615 -10.46 7.95 12.43
C VAL A 615 -11.38 8.56 11.37
N ASP A 616 -12.14 7.73 10.66
CA ASP A 616 -13.15 8.22 9.72
C ASP A 616 -14.18 9.13 10.43
N MET A 617 -14.50 10.28 9.84
CA MET A 617 -15.42 11.26 10.41
C MET A 617 -16.77 10.66 10.83
N SER A 618 -17.31 9.69 10.08
CA SER A 618 -18.61 9.07 10.43
C SER A 618 -18.53 8.15 11.65
N ILE A 619 -17.37 7.50 11.85
CA ILE A 619 -17.08 6.74 13.07
C ILE A 619 -16.95 7.72 14.23
N LEU A 620 -16.21 8.82 14.06
CA LEU A 620 -15.97 9.82 15.09
C LEU A 620 -17.28 10.47 15.59
N ASP A 621 -18.17 10.85 14.67
CA ASP A 621 -19.48 11.40 15.00
C ASP A 621 -20.35 10.38 15.75
N SER A 622 -20.30 9.11 15.34
CA SER A 622 -21.09 8.04 15.97
C SER A 622 -20.51 7.58 17.32
N LEU A 623 -19.21 7.77 17.55
CA LEU A 623 -18.53 7.45 18.81
C LEU A 623 -18.77 8.47 19.93
N ALA A 624 -19.26 9.66 19.60
CA ALA A 624 -19.42 10.74 20.55
C ALA A 624 -20.33 10.37 21.73
N ASP A 625 -21.49 9.77 21.45
CA ASP A 625 -22.47 9.38 22.47
C ASP A 625 -21.97 8.19 23.31
N PRO A 626 -21.51 7.06 22.74
CA PRO A 626 -20.98 5.93 23.52
C PRO A 626 -19.85 6.31 24.46
N LEU A 627 -18.85 7.07 23.98
CA LEU A 627 -17.70 7.45 24.80
C LEU A 627 -18.11 8.42 25.91
N THR A 628 -19.02 9.35 25.62
CA THR A 628 -19.57 10.26 26.63
C THR A 628 -20.27 9.47 27.74
N ASN A 629 -21.08 8.46 27.39
CA ASN A 629 -21.78 7.61 28.35
C ASN A 629 -20.80 6.78 29.21
N ILE A 630 -19.71 6.26 28.64
CA ILE A 630 -18.66 5.57 29.42
C ILE A 630 -17.98 6.53 30.40
N ILE A 631 -17.62 7.75 29.97
CA ILE A 631 -16.99 8.74 30.85
C ILE A 631 -17.94 9.17 31.98
N LEU A 632 -19.22 9.37 31.69
CA LEU A 632 -20.24 9.64 32.70
C LEU A 632 -20.37 8.48 33.69
N TYR A 633 -20.35 7.24 33.20
CA TYR A 633 -20.36 6.04 34.04
C TYR A 633 -19.16 6.01 34.99
N CYS A 634 -17.95 6.26 34.50
CA CYS A 634 -16.74 6.33 35.32
C CYS A 634 -16.84 7.42 36.40
N CYS A 635 -17.38 8.60 36.09
CA CYS A 635 -17.53 9.69 37.07
C CYS A 635 -18.61 9.41 38.13
N ASP A 636 -19.75 8.87 37.72
CA ASP A 636 -20.92 8.71 38.60
C ASP A 636 -20.84 7.44 39.45
N ILE A 637 -20.51 6.32 38.83
CA ILE A 637 -20.53 4.98 39.45
C ILE A 637 -19.13 4.45 39.70
N GLY A 638 -18.22 4.59 38.74
CA GLY A 638 -16.86 4.05 38.84
C GLY A 638 -16.09 4.63 40.02
N ILE A 639 -15.85 5.94 40.00
CA ILE A 639 -15.14 6.66 41.07
C ILE A 639 -16.02 6.79 42.30
N GLU A 640 -15.56 6.31 43.44
CA GLU A 640 -16.28 6.38 44.71
C GLU A 640 -16.20 7.79 45.36
N SER A 641 -16.96 8.02 46.44
CA SER A 641 -16.92 9.31 47.16
C SER A 641 -15.61 9.50 47.94
N LEU A 642 -15.30 10.75 48.31
CA LEU A 642 -14.09 11.11 49.06
C LEU A 642 -13.91 10.24 50.32
N ASP A 643 -14.96 10.14 51.13
CA ASP A 643 -14.94 9.38 52.39
C ASP A 643 -14.66 7.89 52.13
N GLN A 644 -15.25 7.33 51.07
CA GLN A 644 -15.04 5.93 50.67
C GLN A 644 -13.63 5.67 50.12
N ARG A 645 -13.02 6.65 49.43
CA ARG A 645 -11.62 6.53 48.96
C ARG A 645 -10.65 6.45 50.11
N ILE A 646 -10.81 7.33 51.10
CA ILE A 646 -9.97 7.37 52.29
C ILE A 646 -10.11 6.06 53.09
N LEU A 647 -11.34 5.59 53.29
CA LEU A 647 -11.62 4.31 53.96
C LEU A 647 -10.99 3.10 53.24
N SER A 648 -10.89 3.17 51.90
CA SER A 648 -10.33 2.10 51.07
C SER A 648 -8.82 2.24 50.83
N GLY A 649 -8.16 3.23 51.45
CA GLY A 649 -6.73 3.48 51.30
C GLY A 649 -6.29 4.02 49.93
N LYS A 650 -7.23 4.60 49.16
CA LYS A 650 -6.96 5.17 47.84
C LYS A 650 -6.63 6.66 47.93
N ALA A 651 -5.95 7.18 46.90
CA ALA A 651 -5.64 8.61 46.79
C ALA A 651 -6.92 9.47 46.79
N GLU A 652 -6.85 10.69 47.34
CA GLU A 652 -8.01 11.59 47.45
C GLU A 652 -8.66 11.93 46.09
N GLU A 653 -7.83 12.05 45.04
CA GLU A 653 -8.25 12.35 43.67
C GLU A 653 -8.41 11.04 42.87
N GLY A 654 -9.58 10.84 42.28
CA GLY A 654 -9.86 9.75 41.34
C GLY A 654 -9.27 10.00 39.96
N THR A 655 -8.86 8.94 39.27
CA THR A 655 -8.20 9.03 37.97
C THR A 655 -9.01 8.33 36.90
N ILE A 656 -9.24 9.02 35.78
CA ILE A 656 -9.76 8.44 34.52
C ILE A 656 -8.67 8.59 33.46
N GLU A 657 -8.29 7.51 32.79
CA GLU A 657 -7.32 7.51 31.70
C GLU A 657 -7.98 7.04 30.40
N ILE A 658 -7.81 7.82 29.34
CA ILE A 658 -8.21 7.47 27.98
C ILE A 658 -6.93 7.23 27.16
N LYS A 659 -6.82 6.07 26.53
CA LYS A 659 -5.80 5.77 25.53
C LYS A 659 -6.47 5.42 24.22
N ALA A 660 -6.01 6.00 23.13
CA ALA A 660 -6.33 5.53 21.80
C ALA A 660 -5.03 5.16 21.07
N PHE A 661 -5.03 4.06 20.35
CA PHE A 661 -3.93 3.68 19.47
C PHE A 661 -4.47 2.85 18.31
N GLN A 662 -3.73 2.84 17.21
CA GLN A 662 -4.04 2.01 16.06
C GLN A 662 -3.21 0.72 16.14
N GLU A 663 -3.89 -0.42 16.05
CA GLU A 663 -3.26 -1.73 15.98
C GLU A 663 -3.78 -2.47 14.73
N SER A 664 -2.89 -2.75 13.79
CA SER A 664 -3.25 -3.33 12.48
C SER A 664 -4.31 -2.48 11.74
N ASP A 665 -5.48 -3.06 11.44
CA ASP A 665 -6.62 -2.43 10.75
C ASP A 665 -7.77 -2.08 11.72
N GLN A 666 -7.44 -1.88 13.00
CA GLN A 666 -8.41 -1.52 14.05
C GLN A 666 -7.89 -0.35 14.88
N ILE A 667 -8.83 0.45 15.37
CA ILE A 667 -8.62 1.48 16.38
C ILE A 667 -8.97 0.85 17.71
N ILE A 668 -8.02 0.89 18.65
CA ILE A 668 -8.21 0.45 20.02
C ILE A 668 -8.39 1.70 20.89
N ILE A 669 -9.48 1.74 21.66
CA ILE A 669 -9.73 2.78 22.65
C ILE A 669 -9.89 2.12 24.01
N GLU A 670 -9.01 2.45 24.93
CA GLU A 670 -9.06 2.01 26.32
C GLU A 670 -9.51 3.17 27.21
N ILE A 671 -10.57 2.97 27.98
CA ILE A 671 -11.00 3.90 29.04
C ILE A 671 -10.88 3.18 30.37
N MET A 672 -10.03 3.69 31.25
CA MET A 672 -9.76 3.13 32.56
C MET A 672 -10.15 4.13 33.67
N ASP A 673 -10.74 3.62 34.74
CA ASP A 673 -10.88 4.33 36.02
C ASP A 673 -10.18 3.59 37.16
N ASP A 674 -9.77 4.30 38.21
CA ASP A 674 -9.19 3.74 39.45
C ASP A 674 -10.23 3.55 40.58
N GLY A 675 -11.49 3.42 40.18
CA GLY A 675 -12.65 3.41 41.05
C GLY A 675 -12.90 2.06 41.74
N MET A 676 -14.12 1.89 42.26
CA MET A 676 -14.47 0.71 43.06
C MET A 676 -14.54 -0.59 42.26
N GLY A 677 -14.49 -0.52 40.92
CA GLY A 677 -14.68 -1.68 40.07
C GLY A 677 -16.13 -2.19 40.05
N LEU A 678 -16.41 -3.20 39.23
CA LEU A 678 -17.70 -3.86 39.14
C LEU A 678 -17.81 -4.96 40.20
N SER A 679 -18.90 -4.96 40.96
CA SER A 679 -19.22 -6.07 41.87
C SER A 679 -19.80 -7.27 41.12
N SER A 680 -19.08 -8.40 41.13
CA SER A 680 -19.53 -9.65 40.52
C SER A 680 -20.79 -10.22 41.20
N GLU A 681 -20.92 -10.05 42.52
CA GLU A 681 -22.08 -10.50 43.30
C GLU A 681 -23.36 -9.75 42.93
N LEU A 682 -23.28 -8.42 42.80
CA LEU A 682 -24.41 -7.60 42.37
C LEU A 682 -24.85 -7.95 40.94
N ILE A 683 -23.90 -8.15 40.02
CA ILE A 683 -24.22 -8.57 38.64
C ILE A 683 -24.92 -9.93 38.66
N LYS A 684 -24.41 -10.92 39.40
CA LYS A 684 -25.04 -12.24 39.54
C LYS A 684 -26.49 -12.13 40.00
N LYS A 685 -26.75 -11.34 41.05
CA LYS A 685 -28.11 -11.15 41.59
C LYS A 685 -29.03 -10.52 40.55
N MET A 686 -28.58 -9.50 39.84
CA MET A 686 -29.38 -8.83 38.80
C MET A 686 -29.66 -9.72 37.60
N VAL A 687 -28.70 -10.56 37.19
CA VAL A 687 -28.87 -11.55 36.11
C VAL A 687 -29.91 -12.62 36.48
N ILE A 688 -29.94 -13.04 37.75
CA ILE A 688 -30.94 -13.99 38.27
C ILE A 688 -32.32 -13.34 38.31
N GLU A 689 -32.42 -12.13 38.87
CA GLU A 689 -33.69 -11.37 38.95
C GLU A 689 -34.28 -11.08 37.55
N ALA A 690 -33.41 -10.82 36.57
CA ALA A 690 -33.81 -10.62 35.17
C ALA A 690 -34.07 -11.92 34.39
N GLY A 691 -33.85 -13.09 35.01
CA GLY A 691 -34.15 -14.40 34.42
C GLY A 691 -33.20 -14.86 33.32
N TYR A 692 -32.01 -14.25 33.17
CA TYR A 692 -31.06 -14.60 32.11
C TYR A 692 -30.27 -15.89 32.38
N LYS A 693 -29.94 -16.16 33.65
CA LYS A 693 -29.18 -17.35 34.08
C LYS A 693 -29.59 -17.80 35.48
N THR A 694 -29.43 -19.09 35.74
CA THR A 694 -29.62 -19.69 37.07
C THR A 694 -28.38 -19.55 37.96
N GLU A 695 -28.56 -19.66 39.27
CA GLU A 695 -27.47 -19.58 40.25
C GLU A 695 -26.38 -20.65 40.01
N SER A 696 -26.79 -21.86 39.63
CA SER A 696 -25.87 -22.96 39.28
C SER A 696 -25.06 -22.70 38.01
N GLU A 697 -25.59 -21.95 37.05
CA GLU A 697 -24.87 -21.57 35.83
C GLU A 697 -23.85 -20.47 36.10
N LEU A 698 -24.21 -19.49 36.94
CA LEU A 698 -23.31 -18.39 37.33
C LEU A 698 -22.14 -18.86 38.20
N ALA A 699 -22.32 -19.93 38.99
CA ALA A 699 -21.25 -20.52 39.80
C ALA A 699 -20.12 -21.15 38.96
N ARG A 700 -20.37 -21.46 37.68
CA ARG A 700 -19.39 -22.09 36.76
C ARG A 700 -18.70 -21.11 35.82
N MET A 701 -19.08 -19.83 35.86
CA MET A 701 -18.53 -18.79 34.98
C MET A 701 -17.29 -18.15 35.60
N SER A 702 -16.35 -17.74 34.74
CA SER A 702 -15.23 -16.91 35.19
C SER A 702 -15.70 -15.51 35.57
N GLU A 703 -14.92 -14.76 36.37
CA GLU A 703 -15.25 -13.37 36.70
C GLU A 703 -15.36 -12.49 35.45
N GLN A 704 -14.53 -12.73 34.43
CA GLN A 704 -14.54 -11.98 33.18
C GLN A 704 -15.83 -12.22 32.37
N ASP A 705 -16.32 -13.45 32.37
CA ASP A 705 -17.63 -13.78 31.77
C ASP A 705 -18.78 -13.12 32.54
N ILE A 706 -18.66 -13.00 33.86
CA ILE A 706 -19.65 -12.32 34.71
C ILE A 706 -19.68 -10.82 34.41
N PHE A 707 -18.54 -10.15 34.29
CA PHE A 707 -18.50 -8.72 33.95
C PHE A 707 -19.08 -8.43 32.56
N SER A 708 -18.90 -9.35 31.60
CA SER A 708 -19.51 -9.24 30.28
C SER A 708 -21.05 -9.21 30.33
N LEU A 709 -21.67 -9.80 31.36
CA LEU A 709 -23.13 -9.78 31.56
C LEU A 709 -23.67 -8.40 31.99
N ALA A 710 -22.81 -7.48 32.46
CA ALA A 710 -23.21 -6.11 32.81
C ALA A 710 -23.68 -5.28 31.59
N THR A 711 -23.50 -5.81 30.38
CA THR A 711 -23.99 -5.23 29.12
C THR A 711 -25.33 -5.82 28.67
N LEU A 712 -25.99 -6.66 29.48
CA LEU A 712 -27.31 -7.20 29.17
C LEU A 712 -28.41 -6.18 29.48
N PRO A 713 -29.48 -6.11 28.65
CA PRO A 713 -30.61 -5.23 28.92
C PRO A 713 -31.22 -5.50 30.30
N GLY A 714 -31.34 -4.45 31.12
CA GLY A 714 -31.88 -4.54 32.49
C GLY A 714 -30.87 -5.02 33.55
N VAL A 715 -29.66 -5.42 33.17
CA VAL A 715 -28.57 -5.81 34.08
C VAL A 715 -27.54 -4.69 34.14
N SER A 716 -27.87 -3.60 34.82
CA SER A 716 -26.91 -2.51 35.06
C SER A 716 -26.95 -2.04 36.50
N GLN A 717 -25.77 -1.95 37.14
CA GLN A 717 -25.63 -1.34 38.47
C GLN A 717 -26.00 0.15 38.46
N ALA A 718 -26.07 0.76 37.28
CA ALA A 718 -26.54 2.12 37.06
C ALA A 718 -28.08 2.20 37.15
N LYS A 719 -28.66 2.18 38.36
CA LYS A 719 -30.12 2.31 38.51
C LYS A 719 -30.67 3.70 38.15
N THR A 720 -29.82 4.73 38.01
CA THR A 720 -30.23 6.04 37.49
C THR A 720 -29.01 6.83 37.01
N ILE A 721 -28.67 6.81 35.73
CA ILE A 721 -27.85 7.89 35.15
C ILE A 721 -28.80 9.09 35.01
N SER A 722 -28.82 9.92 36.05
CA SER A 722 -29.91 10.87 36.28
C SER A 722 -29.69 12.23 35.59
N ALA A 723 -30.74 12.66 34.89
CA ALA A 723 -31.11 14.03 34.53
C ALA A 723 -30.27 14.86 33.52
N MET A 724 -29.05 14.48 33.11
CA MET A 724 -28.26 15.34 32.19
C MET A 724 -28.52 15.13 30.69
N ALA A 725 -28.89 13.92 30.26
CA ALA A 725 -28.98 13.55 28.85
C ALA A 725 -30.41 13.21 28.37
N GLY A 726 -31.42 13.30 29.24
CA GLY A 726 -32.82 13.05 28.89
C GLY A 726 -33.18 11.59 28.52
N ARG A 727 -32.30 10.61 28.73
CA ARG A 727 -32.56 9.18 28.48
C ARG A 727 -31.92 8.29 29.55
N ASN A 728 -32.62 7.23 29.94
CA ASN A 728 -32.08 6.14 30.76
C ASN A 728 -31.17 5.28 29.87
N VAL A 729 -29.84 5.45 29.97
CA VAL A 729 -28.87 4.74 29.13
C VAL A 729 -28.05 3.78 30.00
N GLY A 730 -28.12 2.48 29.75
CA GLY A 730 -27.30 1.46 30.40
C GLY A 730 -26.06 1.08 29.58
N LEU A 731 -25.19 0.23 30.14
CA LEU A 731 -24.03 -0.33 29.44
C LEU A 731 -24.41 -1.21 28.23
N ASP A 732 -25.66 -1.65 28.15
CA ASP A 732 -26.26 -2.37 27.02
C ASP A 732 -26.41 -1.49 25.76
N VAL A 733 -26.74 -0.21 25.94
CA VAL A 733 -26.85 0.76 24.83
C VAL A 733 -25.47 1.06 24.27
N ILE A 734 -24.46 1.30 25.13
CA ILE A 734 -23.06 1.53 24.71
C ILE A 734 -22.57 0.36 23.84
N LYS A 735 -22.79 -0.88 24.29
CA LYS A 735 -22.41 -2.06 23.52
C LYS A 735 -23.13 -2.13 22.17
N THR A 736 -24.43 -1.86 22.16
CA THR A 736 -25.24 -1.87 20.92
C THR A 736 -24.76 -0.83 19.93
N ASP A 737 -24.40 0.37 20.38
CA ASP A 737 -23.91 1.45 19.54
C ASP A 737 -22.55 1.12 18.93
N ILE A 738 -21.61 0.59 19.73
CA ILE A 738 -20.28 0.18 19.24
C ILE A 738 -20.37 -1.02 18.28
N GLU A 739 -21.20 -2.03 18.58
CA GLU A 739 -21.43 -3.15 17.67
C GLU A 739 -22.07 -2.72 16.34
N SER A 740 -22.87 -1.65 16.35
CA SER A 740 -23.45 -1.10 15.12
C SER A 740 -22.44 -0.42 14.20
N LEU A 741 -21.27 -0.04 14.74
CA LEU A 741 -20.11 0.45 14.00
C LEU A 741 -19.16 -0.68 13.56
N GLY A 742 -19.58 -1.94 13.68
CA GLY A 742 -18.72 -3.09 13.37
C GLY A 742 -17.60 -3.30 14.39
N GLY A 743 -17.69 -2.66 15.56
CA GLY A 743 -16.72 -2.78 16.64
C GLY A 743 -17.10 -3.78 17.73
N SER A 744 -16.25 -3.90 18.73
CA SER A 744 -16.45 -4.70 19.95
C SER A 744 -16.19 -3.88 21.20
N VAL A 745 -16.81 -4.27 22.32
CA VAL A 745 -16.58 -3.72 23.66
C VAL A 745 -16.34 -4.87 24.61
N GLU A 746 -15.23 -4.82 25.32
CA GLU A 746 -14.89 -5.71 26.42
C GLU A 746 -14.74 -4.91 27.72
N ILE A 747 -15.18 -5.49 28.83
CA ILE A 747 -15.12 -4.86 30.15
C ILE A 747 -14.31 -5.75 31.08
N ASN A 748 -13.18 -5.23 31.54
CA ASN A 748 -12.32 -5.88 32.50
C ASN A 748 -12.34 -5.07 33.80
N SER A 749 -12.64 -5.71 34.93
CA SER A 749 -12.72 -5.01 36.21
C SER A 749 -12.12 -5.83 37.33
N VAL A 750 -11.58 -5.13 38.32
CA VAL A 750 -11.11 -5.71 39.58
C VAL A 750 -11.82 -4.97 40.70
N ASN A 751 -12.65 -5.70 41.45
CA ASN A 751 -13.42 -5.15 42.56
C ASN A 751 -12.49 -4.48 43.59
N GLY A 752 -12.89 -3.29 44.04
CA GLY A 752 -12.12 -2.40 44.91
C GLY A 752 -10.94 -1.68 44.25
N LYS A 753 -10.65 -1.88 42.95
CA LYS A 753 -9.44 -1.32 42.31
C LYS A 753 -9.66 -0.50 41.04
N ARG A 754 -10.27 -1.09 40.00
CA ARG A 754 -10.39 -0.44 38.69
C ARG A 754 -11.42 -1.08 37.76
N THR A 755 -11.90 -0.31 36.79
CA THR A 755 -12.60 -0.81 35.60
C THR A 755 -11.91 -0.31 34.34
N VAL A 756 -11.82 -1.18 33.33
CA VAL A 756 -11.24 -0.91 32.01
C VAL A 756 -12.25 -1.31 30.95
N PHE A 757 -12.66 -0.34 30.13
CA PHE A 757 -13.42 -0.54 28.91
C PHE A 757 -12.44 -0.61 27.75
N HIS A 758 -12.45 -1.72 27.02
CA HIS A 758 -11.60 -1.94 25.85
C HIS A 758 -12.49 -1.99 24.61
N LEU A 759 -12.40 -0.97 23.77
CA LEU A 759 -13.19 -0.84 22.55
C LEU A 759 -12.31 -1.10 21.34
N GLN A 760 -12.79 -1.91 20.39
CA GLN A 760 -12.13 -2.15 19.11
C GLN A 760 -13.06 -1.72 17.99
N LEU A 761 -12.57 -0.91 17.06
CA LEU A 761 -13.37 -0.36 15.96
C LEU A 761 -12.59 -0.49 14.65
N PRO A 762 -13.27 -0.73 13.51
CA PRO A 762 -12.60 -0.67 12.21
C PRO A 762 -12.14 0.75 11.89
N ILE A 763 -11.07 0.90 11.11
CA ILE A 763 -10.56 2.22 10.71
C ILE A 763 -11.54 2.92 9.75
N THR A 764 -12.28 2.14 8.94
CA THR A 764 -13.26 2.67 7.98
C THR A 764 -14.52 1.79 7.91
N LEU A 765 -15.68 2.41 7.66
CA LEU A 765 -16.98 1.71 7.65
C LEU A 765 -17.53 1.39 6.26
N VAL A 766 -16.88 1.85 5.18
CA VAL A 766 -17.59 1.95 3.89
C VAL A 766 -17.46 0.68 3.06
N ILE A 767 -16.33 -0.04 3.11
CA ILE A 767 -16.11 -1.24 2.30
C ILE A 767 -15.62 -2.39 3.18
N ILE A 768 -16.32 -3.53 3.12
CA ILE A 768 -15.92 -4.75 3.83
C ILE A 768 -15.80 -5.93 2.87
N PRO A 769 -14.79 -6.81 3.02
CA PRO A 769 -14.71 -8.04 2.25
C PRO A 769 -15.74 -9.05 2.77
N CYS A 770 -16.60 -9.54 1.88
CA CYS A 770 -17.64 -10.51 2.20
C CYS A 770 -17.60 -11.72 1.29
N LEU A 771 -18.02 -12.87 1.81
CA LEU A 771 -18.41 -14.02 1.01
C LEU A 771 -19.89 -13.89 0.65
N ILE A 772 -20.19 -13.86 -0.64
CA ILE A 772 -21.55 -13.85 -1.14
C ILE A 772 -22.08 -15.27 -1.20
N VAL A 773 -23.17 -15.51 -0.49
CA VAL A 773 -23.89 -16.77 -0.42
C VAL A 773 -25.30 -16.61 -0.94
N LYS A 774 -25.92 -17.71 -1.34
CA LYS A 774 -27.28 -17.75 -1.88
C LYS A 774 -28.16 -18.62 -1.00
N GLU A 775 -29.39 -18.18 -0.81
CA GLU A 775 -30.47 -18.95 -0.18
C GLU A 775 -31.75 -18.72 -1.00
N GLY A 776 -32.26 -19.79 -1.61
CA GLY A 776 -33.31 -19.74 -2.61
C GLY A 776 -32.94 -18.84 -3.80
N LYS A 777 -33.70 -17.75 -3.98
CA LYS A 777 -33.43 -16.76 -5.06
C LYS A 777 -32.64 -15.54 -4.58
N TYR A 778 -32.38 -15.43 -3.28
CA TYR A 778 -31.81 -14.25 -2.65
C TYR A 778 -30.32 -14.44 -2.37
N ARG A 779 -29.59 -13.32 -2.36
CA ARG A 779 -28.17 -13.27 -2.04
C ARG A 779 -27.95 -12.59 -0.69
N TYR A 780 -27.00 -13.12 0.04
CA TYR A 780 -26.59 -12.63 1.35
C TYR A 780 -25.08 -12.49 1.38
N ALA A 781 -24.59 -11.52 2.15
CA ALA A 781 -23.16 -11.30 2.34
C ALA A 781 -22.77 -11.72 3.76
N ILE A 782 -21.76 -12.57 3.88
CA ILE A 782 -21.17 -12.94 5.17
C ILE A 782 -19.80 -12.25 5.26
N PRO A 783 -19.55 -11.39 6.27
CA PRO A 783 -18.24 -10.81 6.50
C PRO A 783 -17.16 -11.90 6.60
N GLN A 784 -16.05 -11.75 5.86
CA GLN A 784 -15.01 -12.77 5.81
C GLN A 784 -14.31 -13.00 7.15
N ASN A 785 -14.20 -11.96 7.98
CA ASN A 785 -13.66 -12.06 9.35
C ASN A 785 -14.47 -12.99 10.26
N ASN A 786 -15.73 -13.30 9.91
CA ASN A 786 -16.55 -14.24 10.65
C ASN A 786 -16.52 -15.67 10.07
N ILE A 787 -15.83 -15.93 8.96
CA ILE A 787 -15.77 -17.24 8.32
C ILE A 787 -14.44 -17.93 8.67
N GLU A 788 -14.53 -19.10 9.30
CA GLU A 788 -13.35 -19.95 9.55
C GLU A 788 -13.07 -20.86 8.35
N GLU A 789 -14.10 -21.56 7.84
CA GLU A 789 -14.01 -22.38 6.63
C GLU A 789 -15.38 -22.63 6.00
N ILE A 790 -15.40 -23.07 4.74
CA ILE A 790 -16.61 -23.52 4.03
C ILE A 790 -16.50 -25.03 3.82
N VAL A 791 -17.57 -25.76 4.19
CA VAL A 791 -17.63 -27.21 4.06
C VAL A 791 -18.75 -27.59 3.10
N CYS A 792 -18.45 -28.47 2.16
CA CYS A 792 -19.42 -29.08 1.25
C CYS A 792 -19.51 -30.58 1.55
N LEU A 793 -20.72 -31.07 1.80
CA LEU A 793 -21.03 -32.50 1.95
C LEU A 793 -21.67 -33.02 0.67
N TYR A 794 -21.22 -34.19 0.22
CA TYR A 794 -21.72 -34.84 -1.00
C TYR A 794 -22.51 -36.12 -0.66
N ASP A 795 -23.66 -36.30 -1.32
CA ASP A 795 -24.45 -37.53 -1.36
C ASP A 795 -24.61 -38.26 -0.02
N ALA A 796 -23.86 -39.35 0.20
CA ALA A 796 -23.95 -40.19 1.38
C ALA A 796 -23.52 -39.48 2.67
N ASP A 797 -22.58 -38.52 2.57
CA ASP A 797 -22.09 -37.77 3.73
C ASP A 797 -23.16 -36.82 4.28
N MET A 798 -24.00 -36.24 3.42
CA MET A 798 -25.15 -35.43 3.84
C MET A 798 -26.15 -36.26 4.67
N LEU A 799 -26.34 -37.53 4.29
CA LEU A 799 -27.32 -38.42 4.91
C LEU A 799 -26.82 -39.09 6.19
N THR A 800 -25.50 -39.09 6.43
CA THR A 800 -24.88 -39.85 7.53
C THR A 800 -24.11 -39.00 8.54
N LYS A 801 -23.52 -37.87 8.13
CA LYS A 801 -22.63 -37.07 8.99
C LYS A 801 -23.32 -35.93 9.76
N ILE A 802 -24.52 -35.52 9.35
CA ILE A 802 -25.36 -34.63 10.16
C ILE A 802 -26.09 -35.49 11.19
N GLU A 803 -25.60 -35.42 12.43
CA GLU A 803 -26.15 -36.12 13.58
C GLU A 803 -27.15 -35.20 14.32
N TYR A 804 -27.95 -35.77 15.21
CA TYR A 804 -28.90 -35.00 16.02
C TYR A 804 -28.67 -35.28 17.50
N ALA A 805 -28.48 -34.22 18.28
CA ALA A 805 -28.34 -34.28 19.72
C ALA A 805 -29.51 -33.53 20.38
N GLY A 806 -30.51 -34.28 20.85
CA GLY A 806 -31.77 -33.72 21.34
C GLY A 806 -32.48 -32.93 20.23
N ASP A 807 -32.78 -31.66 20.52
CA ASP A 807 -33.42 -30.71 19.61
C ASP A 807 -32.42 -29.92 18.75
N ASN A 808 -31.20 -30.41 18.53
CA ASN A 808 -30.21 -29.70 17.71
C ASN A 808 -29.60 -30.61 16.63
N GLU A 809 -29.38 -30.05 15.44
CA GLU A 809 -28.52 -30.64 14.42
C GLU A 809 -27.05 -30.38 14.80
N ILE A 810 -26.20 -31.40 14.68
CA ILE A 810 -24.77 -31.32 14.99
C ILE A 810 -23.94 -31.95 13.87
N TYR A 811 -22.74 -31.44 13.68
CA TYR A 811 -21.78 -31.98 12.74
C TYR A 811 -20.40 -32.07 13.41
N ARG A 812 -19.72 -33.21 13.27
CA ARG A 812 -18.38 -33.39 13.84
C ARG A 812 -17.32 -33.04 12.80
N LEU A 813 -16.69 -31.88 12.98
CA LEU A 813 -15.59 -31.41 12.13
C LEU A 813 -14.26 -31.55 12.90
N ARG A 814 -13.36 -32.42 12.42
CA ARG A 814 -12.02 -32.67 13.03
C ARG A 814 -12.09 -32.86 14.55
N LYS A 815 -12.97 -33.77 15.02
CA LYS A 815 -13.25 -34.08 16.44
C LYS A 815 -13.96 -32.97 17.26
N LYS A 816 -14.21 -31.79 16.68
CA LYS A 816 -15.02 -30.72 17.29
C LYS A 816 -16.49 -30.86 16.89
N LEU A 817 -17.40 -30.80 17.86
CA LEU A 817 -18.84 -30.77 17.60
C LEU A 817 -19.27 -29.34 17.25
N LEU A 818 -19.82 -29.17 16.05
CA LEU A 818 -20.42 -27.92 15.59
C LEU A 818 -21.93 -28.05 15.66
N TYR A 819 -22.58 -27.08 16.31
CA TYR A 819 -24.02 -26.92 16.19
C TYR A 819 -24.34 -26.39 14.80
N MET A 820 -25.32 -27.02 14.16
CA MET A 820 -25.76 -26.67 12.81
C MET A 820 -27.07 -25.90 12.90
N THR A 821 -27.16 -24.82 12.13
CA THR A 821 -28.41 -24.10 11.90
C THR A 821 -28.57 -23.82 10.42
N ARG A 822 -29.81 -23.63 9.96
CA ARG A 822 -30.14 -23.46 8.54
C ARG A 822 -30.57 -22.04 8.28
N LEU A 823 -29.92 -21.38 7.31
CA LEU A 823 -30.24 -20.00 6.97
C LEU A 823 -31.71 -19.84 6.57
N PHE A 824 -32.26 -20.79 5.79
CA PHE A 824 -33.69 -20.84 5.46
C PHE A 824 -34.61 -20.72 6.68
N GLU A 825 -34.35 -21.51 7.73
CA GLU A 825 -35.23 -21.60 8.90
C GLU A 825 -35.15 -20.34 9.78
N ILE A 826 -33.98 -19.70 9.81
CA ILE A 826 -33.76 -18.40 10.45
C ILE A 826 -34.54 -17.31 9.71
N LEU A 827 -34.47 -17.29 8.37
CA LEU A 827 -35.17 -16.28 7.57
C LEU A 827 -36.69 -16.44 7.60
N LYS A 828 -37.18 -17.67 7.74
CA LYS A 828 -38.61 -17.99 7.76
C LYS A 828 -39.30 -17.56 9.06
N ARG A 829 -38.57 -17.45 10.18
CA ARG A 829 -39.15 -17.20 11.51
C ARG A 829 -38.74 -15.83 12.03
N PRO A 830 -39.71 -14.97 12.39
CA PRO A 830 -39.40 -13.65 12.94
C PRO A 830 -38.88 -13.72 14.38
N ASP A 831 -39.35 -14.70 15.16
CA ASP A 831 -39.03 -14.87 16.58
C ASP A 831 -37.85 -15.82 16.81
N LYS A 832 -37.11 -15.59 17.90
CA LYS A 832 -35.98 -16.44 18.31
C LYS A 832 -36.43 -17.88 18.54
N PHE A 833 -35.54 -18.83 18.25
CA PHE A 833 -35.83 -20.25 18.38
C PHE A 833 -36.03 -20.66 19.84
N ASN A 834 -37.25 -21.04 20.20
CA ASN A 834 -37.53 -21.72 21.47
C ASN A 834 -37.34 -23.24 21.33
N ASN A 835 -37.49 -23.99 22.43
CA ASN A 835 -37.35 -25.45 22.42
C ASN A 835 -38.32 -26.11 21.43
N ALA A 836 -39.60 -25.72 21.42
CA ALA A 836 -40.61 -26.27 20.52
C ALA A 836 -40.25 -26.05 19.04
N THR A 837 -39.75 -24.85 18.70
CA THR A 837 -39.31 -24.49 17.35
C THR A 837 -38.14 -25.35 16.90
N ARG A 838 -37.17 -25.58 17.80
CA ARG A 838 -36.00 -26.42 17.50
C ARG A 838 -36.39 -27.88 17.31
N SER A 839 -37.28 -28.41 18.15
CA SER A 839 -37.82 -29.76 17.99
C SER A 839 -38.54 -29.92 16.64
N GLU A 840 -39.38 -28.94 16.27
CA GLU A 840 -40.09 -28.92 14.98
C GLU A 840 -39.11 -28.96 13.79
N ILE A 841 -38.08 -28.10 13.80
CA ILE A 841 -37.06 -28.05 12.74
C ILE A 841 -36.32 -29.39 12.64
N VAL A 842 -35.85 -29.92 13.77
CA VAL A 842 -35.14 -31.20 13.81
C VAL A 842 -36.02 -32.35 13.32
N GLU A 843 -37.29 -32.40 13.73
CA GLU A 843 -38.21 -33.44 13.29
C GLU A 843 -38.47 -33.38 11.79
N HIS A 844 -38.67 -32.17 11.24
CA HIS A 844 -38.86 -31.95 9.82
C HIS A 844 -37.66 -32.47 8.99
N TYR A 845 -36.44 -32.06 9.34
CA TYR A 845 -35.25 -32.44 8.57
C TYR A 845 -34.81 -33.87 8.83
N ARG A 846 -35.03 -34.42 10.04
CA ARG A 846 -34.81 -35.84 10.34
C ARG A 846 -35.75 -36.73 9.53
N HIS A 847 -37.02 -36.36 9.41
CA HIS A 847 -37.97 -37.10 8.56
C HIS A 847 -37.55 -37.04 7.08
N LYS A 848 -37.20 -35.84 6.59
CA LYS A 848 -36.72 -35.64 5.21
C LYS A 848 -35.46 -36.46 4.91
N GLN A 849 -34.47 -36.46 5.80
CA GLN A 849 -33.24 -37.23 5.66
C GLN A 849 -33.52 -38.75 5.66
N ARG A 850 -34.45 -39.24 6.50
CA ARG A 850 -34.87 -40.66 6.51
C ARG A 850 -35.56 -41.06 5.21
N GLU A 851 -36.46 -40.24 4.69
CA GLU A 851 -37.13 -40.50 3.41
C GLU A 851 -36.15 -40.47 2.23
N GLU A 852 -35.20 -39.53 2.22
CA GLU A 852 -34.13 -39.49 1.21
C GLU A 852 -33.17 -40.69 1.34
N PHE A 853 -32.84 -41.12 2.56
CA PHE A 853 -32.01 -42.30 2.80
C PHE A 853 -32.72 -43.60 2.38
N LYS A 854 -34.03 -43.73 2.63
CA LYS A 854 -34.84 -44.84 2.10
C LYS A 854 -34.87 -44.84 0.57
N LYS A 855 -35.06 -43.67 -0.06
CA LYS A 855 -34.99 -43.53 -1.53
C LYS A 855 -33.61 -43.94 -2.06
N TYR A 856 -32.54 -43.46 -1.43
CA TYR A 856 -31.16 -43.82 -1.77
C TYR A 856 -30.91 -45.33 -1.68
N ILE A 857 -31.35 -45.99 -0.60
CA ILE A 857 -31.19 -47.46 -0.43
C ILE A 857 -32.06 -48.24 -1.42
N SER A 858 -33.33 -47.85 -1.60
CA SER A 858 -34.27 -48.54 -2.49
C SER A 858 -33.88 -48.45 -3.98
N ASN A 859 -33.24 -47.34 -4.38
CA ASN A 859 -32.79 -47.10 -5.75
C ASN A 859 -31.37 -47.61 -6.05
N LYS A 860 -30.61 -48.07 -5.04
CA LYS A 860 -29.22 -48.53 -5.18
C LYS A 860 -29.04 -49.71 -6.17
N LYS A 861 -30.13 -50.41 -6.53
CA LYS A 861 -30.12 -51.51 -7.51
C LYS A 861 -30.51 -51.12 -8.95
N LYS A 862 -30.94 -49.87 -9.22
CA LYS A 862 -31.58 -49.52 -10.50
C LYS A 862 -31.00 -48.31 -11.24
N TRP A 863 -29.97 -47.66 -10.71
CA TRP A 863 -29.45 -46.40 -11.25
C TRP A 863 -28.00 -46.58 -11.72
N GLN A 864 -27.75 -46.29 -13.00
CA GLN A 864 -26.42 -46.01 -13.52
C GLN A 864 -25.91 -44.70 -12.89
N GLU A 865 -24.60 -44.59 -12.69
CA GLU A 865 -23.88 -43.71 -11.74
C GLU A 865 -24.09 -42.17 -11.84
N ASP A 866 -24.99 -41.64 -12.67
CA ASP A 866 -24.99 -40.21 -13.02
C ASP A 866 -26.10 -39.31 -12.43
N GLN A 867 -26.94 -39.75 -11.48
CA GLN A 867 -28.11 -38.94 -11.05
C GLN A 867 -28.38 -38.79 -9.54
N PHE A 868 -27.40 -38.99 -8.67
CA PHE A 868 -27.44 -38.42 -7.31
C PHE A 868 -26.24 -37.50 -7.17
N ASN A 869 -26.47 -36.20 -7.33
CA ASN A 869 -25.43 -35.17 -7.21
C ASN A 869 -25.95 -34.08 -6.26
N LYS A 870 -26.35 -34.49 -5.05
CA LYS A 870 -26.88 -33.57 -4.03
C LYS A 870 -25.75 -33.12 -3.12
N THR A 871 -25.60 -31.81 -3.02
CA THR A 871 -24.63 -31.17 -2.14
C THR A 871 -25.32 -30.41 -1.02
N LEU A 872 -24.71 -30.40 0.15
CA LEU A 872 -25.08 -29.53 1.26
C LEU A 872 -23.87 -28.68 1.62
N ASN A 873 -24.01 -27.36 1.46
CA ASN A 873 -22.98 -26.40 1.79
C ASN A 873 -23.26 -25.80 3.16
N PHE A 874 -22.22 -25.62 3.98
CA PHE A 874 -22.32 -24.83 5.19
C PHE A 874 -21.05 -24.03 5.45
N ALA A 875 -21.23 -22.82 5.98
CA ALA A 875 -20.14 -21.98 6.45
C ALA A 875 -19.90 -22.25 7.93
N VAL A 876 -18.66 -22.50 8.32
CA VAL A 876 -18.24 -22.53 9.73
C VAL A 876 -18.01 -21.09 10.15
N LEU A 877 -18.89 -20.58 10.98
CA LEU A 877 -18.89 -19.20 11.41
C LEU A 877 -18.36 -19.06 12.83
N LYS A 878 -17.48 -18.07 13.02
CA LYS A 878 -16.96 -17.66 14.32
C LYS A 878 -17.84 -16.57 14.92
N CYS A 879 -18.32 -16.82 16.13
CA CYS A 879 -19.00 -15.84 16.97
C CYS A 879 -18.38 -15.84 18.37
N ARG A 880 -18.77 -14.87 19.22
CA ARG A 880 -18.17 -14.76 20.56
C ARG A 880 -18.37 -16.00 21.45
N SER A 881 -19.46 -16.75 21.23
CA SER A 881 -19.78 -17.98 21.99
C SER A 881 -19.18 -19.27 21.41
N GLY A 882 -18.32 -19.17 20.39
CA GLY A 882 -17.68 -20.30 19.72
C GLY A 882 -17.99 -20.38 18.22
N CYS A 883 -17.71 -21.54 17.61
CA CYS A 883 -17.97 -21.76 16.19
C CYS A 883 -19.28 -22.54 16.00
N PHE A 884 -20.02 -22.24 14.93
CA PHE A 884 -21.20 -23.00 14.52
C PHE A 884 -21.28 -23.12 13.00
N GLY A 885 -21.99 -24.13 12.50
CA GLY A 885 -22.23 -24.29 11.07
C GLY A 885 -23.53 -23.63 10.63
N LEU A 886 -23.45 -22.74 9.64
CA LEU A 886 -24.62 -22.15 8.96
C LEU A 886 -24.79 -22.82 7.61
N ILE A 887 -25.83 -23.65 7.47
CA ILE A 887 -26.19 -24.32 6.22
C ILE A 887 -26.79 -23.28 5.26
N ILE A 888 -26.28 -23.30 4.03
CA ILE A 888 -26.61 -22.39 2.92
C ILE A 888 -26.78 -23.21 1.63
N ASP A 889 -27.54 -22.70 0.66
CA ASP A 889 -27.71 -23.42 -0.61
C ASP A 889 -26.42 -23.47 -1.42
N SER A 890 -25.79 -22.32 -1.66
CA SER A 890 -24.56 -22.25 -2.47
C SER A 890 -23.72 -21.02 -2.16
N VAL A 891 -22.42 -21.12 -2.39
CA VAL A 891 -21.47 -20.00 -2.35
C VAL A 891 -21.27 -19.45 -3.76
N ILE A 892 -21.35 -18.13 -3.90
CA ILE A 892 -21.12 -17.44 -5.18
C ILE A 892 -19.64 -17.05 -5.32
N GLY A 893 -19.07 -16.41 -4.30
CA GLY A 893 -17.68 -15.94 -4.34
C GLY A 893 -17.40 -14.83 -3.33
N ALA A 894 -16.14 -14.40 -3.27
CA ALA A 894 -15.71 -13.27 -2.46
C ALA A 894 -15.89 -11.95 -3.22
N GLU A 895 -16.47 -10.95 -2.58
CA GLU A 895 -16.62 -9.60 -3.12
C GLU A 895 -16.35 -8.54 -2.03
N GLU A 896 -15.70 -7.45 -2.42
CA GLU A 896 -15.65 -6.23 -1.61
C GLU A 896 -16.96 -5.46 -1.81
N ILE A 897 -17.68 -5.22 -0.72
CA ILE A 897 -19.01 -4.62 -0.78
C ILE A 897 -19.06 -3.29 -0.04
N VAL A 898 -19.82 -2.34 -0.59
CA VAL A 898 -20.11 -1.07 0.07
C VAL A 898 -21.25 -1.26 1.05
N VAL A 899 -21.03 -0.96 2.34
CA VAL A 899 -22.04 -1.15 3.39
C VAL A 899 -22.96 0.06 3.46
N ASN A 900 -24.25 -0.17 3.24
CA ASN A 900 -25.32 0.79 3.49
C ASN A 900 -25.99 0.47 4.85
N PRO A 901 -26.11 1.46 5.75
CA PRO A 901 -26.81 1.29 7.02
C PRO A 901 -28.25 0.84 6.83
N MET A 902 -28.72 -0.06 7.70
CA MET A 902 -30.09 -0.57 7.68
C MET A 902 -31.08 0.42 8.29
N HIS A 903 -32.27 0.51 7.70
CA HIS A 903 -33.37 1.30 8.25
C HIS A 903 -33.82 0.76 9.62
N MET A 904 -34.23 1.64 10.53
CA MET A 904 -34.53 1.31 11.95
C MET A 904 -35.57 0.18 12.10
N LEU A 905 -36.55 0.09 11.20
CA LEU A 905 -37.56 -0.98 11.19
C LEU A 905 -36.96 -2.38 10.98
N VAL A 906 -35.85 -2.49 10.25
CA VAL A 906 -35.19 -3.77 9.94
C VAL A 906 -34.07 -4.07 10.94
N LYS A 907 -33.47 -3.04 11.54
CA LYS A 907 -32.44 -3.16 12.59
C LYS A 907 -32.91 -4.00 13.79
N ASN A 908 -34.21 -3.93 14.12
CA ASN A 908 -34.81 -4.67 15.23
C ASN A 908 -34.88 -6.20 15.03
N ILE A 909 -34.72 -6.71 13.80
CA ILE A 909 -34.72 -8.15 13.52
C ILE A 909 -33.42 -8.79 14.07
N GLY A 910 -32.33 -8.03 14.14
CA GLY A 910 -31.08 -8.44 14.79
C GLY A 910 -30.23 -9.47 14.04
N ILE A 911 -30.71 -10.06 12.94
CA ILE A 911 -29.95 -11.04 12.11
C ILE A 911 -29.17 -10.41 10.95
N TYR A 912 -29.30 -9.08 10.74
CA TYR A 912 -28.59 -8.34 9.70
C TYR A 912 -27.79 -7.19 10.30
N SER A 913 -26.63 -6.91 9.72
CA SER A 913 -25.77 -5.77 10.09
C SER A 913 -25.87 -4.60 9.11
N GLY A 914 -26.28 -4.86 7.86
CA GLY A 914 -26.34 -3.86 6.81
C GLY A 914 -26.94 -4.39 5.52
N SER A 915 -26.87 -3.58 4.47
CA SER A 915 -27.23 -3.96 3.10
C SER A 915 -26.18 -3.47 2.11
N THR A 916 -26.14 -4.04 0.92
CA THR A 916 -25.25 -3.61 -0.16
C THR A 916 -25.91 -3.76 -1.53
N VAL A 917 -25.42 -2.99 -2.50
CA VAL A 917 -25.76 -3.14 -3.91
C VAL A 917 -24.56 -3.77 -4.60
N MET A 918 -24.75 -4.95 -5.19
CA MET A 918 -23.70 -5.71 -5.85
C MET A 918 -23.35 -5.14 -7.22
N GLY A 919 -22.23 -5.60 -7.80
CA GLY A 919 -21.78 -5.20 -9.14
C GLY A 919 -22.82 -5.44 -10.24
N ASP A 920 -23.72 -6.43 -10.10
CA ASP A 920 -24.83 -6.68 -11.04
C ASP A 920 -26.11 -5.87 -10.73
N GLY A 921 -26.06 -4.94 -9.78
CA GLY A 921 -27.17 -4.08 -9.38
C GLY A 921 -28.18 -4.73 -8.43
N LYS A 922 -27.99 -6.00 -8.04
CA LYS A 922 -28.87 -6.67 -7.06
C LYS A 922 -28.51 -6.28 -5.64
N VAL A 923 -29.51 -6.25 -4.77
CA VAL A 923 -29.32 -5.99 -3.34
C VAL A 923 -28.98 -7.30 -2.60
N ALA A 924 -27.99 -7.25 -1.73
CA ALA A 924 -27.69 -8.31 -0.77
C ALA A 924 -27.75 -7.76 0.66
N LEU A 925 -28.33 -8.55 1.58
CA LEU A 925 -28.30 -8.24 3.02
C LEU A 925 -27.06 -8.83 3.66
N ILE A 926 -26.42 -8.07 4.54
CA ILE A 926 -25.21 -8.48 5.26
C ILE A 926 -25.65 -9.19 6.54
N LEU A 927 -25.24 -10.44 6.71
CA LEU A 927 -25.62 -11.28 7.84
C LEU A 927 -24.86 -10.86 9.11
N ASN A 928 -25.59 -10.69 10.21
CA ASN A 928 -25.01 -10.52 11.54
C ASN A 928 -24.82 -11.89 12.19
N VAL A 929 -23.58 -12.40 12.21
CA VAL A 929 -23.25 -13.74 12.69
C VAL A 929 -23.59 -13.92 14.18
N ASP A 930 -23.27 -12.95 15.03
CA ASP A 930 -23.66 -12.98 16.46
C ASP A 930 -25.18 -12.85 16.64
N GLY A 931 -25.83 -12.06 15.78
CA GLY A 931 -27.29 -11.95 15.68
C GLY A 931 -27.96 -13.30 15.40
N ILE A 932 -27.46 -14.01 14.40
CA ILE A 932 -27.91 -15.35 14.02
C ILE A 932 -27.67 -16.36 15.16
N ALA A 933 -26.49 -16.33 15.78
CA ALA A 933 -26.18 -17.23 16.90
C ALA A 933 -27.13 -17.03 18.08
N ARG A 934 -27.49 -15.78 18.40
CA ARG A 934 -28.50 -15.44 19.41
C ARG A 934 -29.90 -15.86 19.00
N HIS A 935 -30.27 -15.65 17.74
CA HIS A 935 -31.58 -16.02 17.22
C HIS A 935 -31.79 -17.54 17.25
N ALA A 936 -30.76 -18.31 16.94
CA ALA A 936 -30.79 -19.78 16.95
C ALA A 936 -30.48 -20.41 18.33
N HIS A 937 -30.28 -19.61 19.38
CA HIS A 937 -29.95 -20.07 20.74
C HIS A 937 -28.70 -20.99 20.84
N ILE A 938 -27.68 -20.75 20.00
CA ILE A 938 -26.47 -21.58 19.96
C ILE A 938 -25.59 -21.41 21.22
N ALA A 939 -25.53 -20.19 21.76
CA ALA A 939 -24.68 -19.83 22.91
C ALA A 939 -25.04 -20.52 24.24
N SER A 940 -26.27 -21.04 24.38
CA SER A 940 -26.71 -21.71 25.62
C SER A 940 -26.36 -23.21 25.64
N VAL A 941 -25.98 -23.80 24.49
CA VAL A 941 -25.74 -25.24 24.37
C VAL A 941 -24.23 -25.57 24.37
N THR A 942 -23.38 -24.69 23.84
CA THR A 942 -21.90 -24.85 23.86
C THR A 942 -21.31 -24.85 25.27
N GLY A 943 -21.92 -24.13 26.22
CA GLY A 943 -21.49 -24.07 27.62
C GLY A 943 -21.66 -25.37 28.43
N LYS A 944 -22.43 -26.36 27.95
CA LYS A 944 -22.62 -27.65 28.64
C LYS A 944 -21.64 -28.74 28.18
N SER A 945 -21.08 -28.67 26.97
CA SER A 945 -20.19 -29.71 26.42
C SER A 945 -18.70 -29.49 26.68
N GLN A 946 -18.28 -28.36 27.24
CA GLN A 946 -16.86 -28.06 27.52
C GLN A 946 -16.35 -28.55 28.89
N ASN A 947 -17.16 -29.23 29.71
CA ASN A 947 -16.82 -29.59 31.09
C ASN A 947 -16.32 -31.04 31.32
N ILE A 948 -15.91 -31.78 30.29
CA ILE A 948 -15.39 -33.16 30.47
C ILE A 948 -13.87 -33.28 30.22
N SER A 949 -13.14 -32.20 29.90
CA SER A 949 -11.69 -32.31 29.65
C SER A 949 -10.92 -31.06 30.08
N LYS A 950 -10.98 -30.70 31.36
CA LYS A 950 -10.16 -29.64 31.98
C LYS A 950 -9.24 -30.15 33.10
N HIS A 951 -8.88 -31.44 33.04
CA HIS A 951 -7.71 -31.94 33.76
C HIS A 951 -6.72 -32.39 32.70
N ASP A 952 -5.49 -31.90 32.82
CA ASP A 952 -4.33 -32.12 31.94
C ASP A 952 -4.23 -31.19 30.72
N GLU A 953 -3.96 -29.90 30.97
CA GLU A 953 -3.15 -29.08 30.05
C GLU A 953 -2.56 -27.88 30.80
N LYS A 954 -1.59 -28.18 31.66
CA LYS A 954 -0.48 -27.29 31.97
C LYS A 954 0.76 -27.95 31.39
N GLN A 955 1.54 -27.17 30.63
CA GLN A 955 2.80 -27.53 29.94
C GLN A 955 2.65 -28.16 28.55
N THR A 956 2.68 -27.34 27.51
CA THR A 956 3.82 -27.19 26.57
C THR A 956 3.38 -26.34 25.39
N GLY A 957 4.03 -25.20 25.16
CA GLY A 957 3.87 -24.46 23.90
C GLY A 957 4.56 -25.25 22.80
N LEU A 958 3.79 -25.97 22.00
CA LEU A 958 4.23 -26.61 20.76
C LEU A 958 3.33 -26.08 19.65
N ASP A 959 3.91 -25.41 18.66
CA ASP A 959 3.21 -25.04 17.43
C ASP A 959 2.73 -26.34 16.75
N LEU A 960 1.41 -26.44 16.56
CA LEU A 960 0.75 -27.56 15.90
C LEU A 960 0.61 -27.23 14.41
N GLN A 961 1.20 -28.06 13.55
CA GLN A 961 1.06 -27.91 12.10
C GLN A 961 0.01 -28.89 11.57
N THR A 962 -0.89 -28.40 10.71
CA THR A 962 -1.91 -29.24 10.08
C THR A 962 -1.38 -29.91 8.81
N VAL A 963 -1.45 -31.24 8.74
CA VAL A 963 -0.94 -32.05 7.63
C VAL A 963 -2.02 -32.95 7.02
N LEU A 964 -1.96 -33.13 5.71
CA LEU A 964 -2.76 -34.09 4.96
C LEU A 964 -2.05 -35.45 4.98
N LEU A 965 -2.72 -36.47 5.53
CA LEU A 965 -2.29 -37.87 5.42
C LEU A 965 -2.89 -38.52 4.18
N PHE A 966 -2.05 -39.25 3.44
CA PHE A 966 -2.47 -39.95 2.23
C PHE A 966 -1.68 -41.24 2.01
N LYS A 967 -2.21 -42.10 1.13
CA LYS A 967 -1.55 -43.29 0.60
C LYS A 967 -1.11 -43.05 -0.83
N TYR A 968 -0.01 -43.71 -1.16
CA TYR A 968 0.51 -43.85 -2.50
C TYR A 968 0.57 -45.33 -2.91
N GLY A 969 1.32 -46.13 -2.15
CA GLY A 969 1.40 -47.59 -2.27
C GLY A 969 0.71 -48.31 -1.11
N LYS A 970 0.96 -49.63 -1.00
CA LYS A 970 0.33 -50.52 -0.02
C LYS A 970 0.77 -50.25 1.42
N ASN A 971 2.08 -50.04 1.62
CA ASN A 971 2.72 -50.19 2.91
C ASN A 971 2.88 -48.86 3.65
N GLU A 972 3.16 -47.77 2.92
CA GLU A 972 3.58 -46.50 3.50
C GLU A 972 2.40 -45.54 3.70
N HIS A 973 2.50 -44.76 4.79
CA HIS A 973 1.64 -43.59 5.02
C HIS A 973 2.49 -42.35 4.77
N PHE A 974 1.95 -41.40 4.02
CA PHE A 974 2.63 -40.15 3.74
C PHE A 974 1.87 -38.98 4.37
N ALA A 975 2.60 -37.94 4.73
CA ALA A 975 2.05 -36.68 5.20
C ALA A 975 2.64 -35.50 4.41
N LEU A 976 1.82 -34.48 4.17
CA LEU A 976 2.23 -33.21 3.60
C LEU A 976 1.50 -32.06 4.28
N ALA A 977 2.21 -31.00 4.68
CA ALA A 977 1.58 -29.83 5.29
C ALA A 977 0.54 -29.17 4.38
N LEU A 978 -0.64 -28.89 4.91
CA LEU A 978 -1.72 -28.25 4.14
C LEU A 978 -1.34 -26.86 3.65
N SER A 979 -0.50 -26.14 4.39
CA SER A 979 0.04 -24.85 3.96
C SER A 979 0.76 -24.94 2.61
N LEU A 980 1.41 -26.08 2.31
CA LEU A 980 2.15 -26.34 1.08
C LEU A 980 1.28 -26.82 -0.09
N ILE A 981 0.00 -27.13 0.14
CA ILE A 981 -0.90 -27.63 -0.90
C ILE A 981 -1.71 -26.47 -1.47
N LYS A 982 -1.61 -26.24 -2.79
CA LYS A 982 -2.40 -25.24 -3.53
C LYS A 982 -3.80 -25.75 -3.81
N ARG A 983 -3.90 -26.98 -4.29
CA ARG A 983 -5.15 -27.61 -4.74
C ARG A 983 -4.97 -29.12 -4.82
N ILE A 984 -6.06 -29.87 -4.67
CA ILE A 984 -6.08 -31.33 -4.85
C ILE A 984 -7.10 -31.64 -5.93
N GLU A 985 -6.66 -32.27 -7.01
CA GLU A 985 -7.50 -32.58 -8.16
C GLU A 985 -7.78 -34.07 -8.24
N LYS A 986 -9.04 -34.45 -8.45
CA LYS A 986 -9.38 -35.84 -8.75
C LYS A 986 -9.17 -36.07 -10.24
N ILE A 987 -8.35 -37.04 -10.59
CA ILE A 987 -7.94 -37.30 -11.97
C ILE A 987 -8.17 -38.76 -12.34
N SER A 988 -8.37 -39.02 -13.64
CA SER A 988 -8.44 -40.36 -14.18
C SER A 988 -7.12 -40.71 -14.87
N ILE A 989 -6.58 -41.90 -14.61
CA ILE A 989 -5.28 -42.33 -15.17
C ILE A 989 -5.20 -42.27 -16.71
N PRO A 990 -6.25 -42.60 -17.48
CA PRO A 990 -6.23 -42.45 -18.94
C PRO A 990 -5.99 -41.02 -19.44
N ASN A 991 -6.21 -39.99 -18.59
CA ASN A 991 -5.97 -38.59 -18.95
C ASN A 991 -4.49 -38.19 -18.76
N ILE A 992 -3.67 -39.05 -18.18
CA ILE A 992 -2.23 -38.84 -18.05
C ILE A 992 -1.57 -39.25 -19.37
N GLN A 993 -0.94 -38.27 -20.02
CA GLN A 993 -0.22 -38.45 -21.28
C GLN A 993 1.28 -38.59 -21.00
N LYS A 994 1.93 -39.53 -21.68
CA LYS A 994 3.37 -39.72 -21.59
C LYS A 994 4.08 -39.02 -22.75
N ILE A 995 4.96 -38.09 -22.44
CA ILE A 995 5.80 -37.36 -23.40
C ILE A 995 7.25 -37.66 -23.07
N GLY A 996 7.90 -38.50 -23.89
CA GLY A 996 9.20 -39.08 -23.56
C GLY A 996 9.12 -39.95 -22.30
N ASN A 997 10.00 -39.70 -21.32
CA ASN A 997 9.97 -40.37 -20.02
C ASN A 997 9.13 -39.64 -18.96
N LYS A 998 8.47 -38.54 -19.32
CA LYS A 998 7.74 -37.68 -18.38
C LYS A 998 6.24 -37.78 -18.58
N GLU A 999 5.51 -37.92 -17.48
CA GLU A 999 4.04 -37.93 -17.48
C GLU A 999 3.47 -36.53 -17.27
N HIS A 1000 2.42 -36.20 -18.01
CA HIS A 1000 1.76 -34.90 -17.95
C HIS A 1000 0.24 -35.06 -17.99
N ILE A 1001 -0.48 -34.14 -17.39
CA ILE A 1001 -1.93 -34.04 -17.46
C ILE A 1001 -2.33 -32.58 -17.68
N ILE A 1002 -3.36 -32.36 -18.50
CA ILE A 1002 -3.88 -31.01 -18.74
C ILE A 1002 -5.00 -30.74 -17.75
N ILE A 1003 -4.81 -29.74 -16.90
CA ILE A 1003 -5.83 -29.23 -15.97
C ILE A 1003 -5.93 -27.73 -16.18
N ASP A 1004 -7.15 -27.19 -16.35
CA ASP A 1004 -7.39 -25.77 -16.61
C ASP A 1004 -6.59 -25.23 -17.82
N ASN A 1005 -6.45 -26.02 -18.90
CA ASN A 1005 -5.62 -25.73 -20.08
C ASN A 1005 -4.11 -25.53 -19.81
N ILE A 1006 -3.62 -25.93 -18.64
CA ILE A 1006 -2.20 -25.90 -18.28
C ILE A 1006 -1.68 -27.33 -18.25
N SER A 1007 -0.55 -27.59 -18.91
CA SER A 1007 0.15 -28.88 -18.83
C SER A 1007 0.87 -28.98 -17.49
N ILE A 1008 0.46 -29.95 -16.66
CA ILE A 1008 1.01 -30.22 -15.34
C ILE A 1008 1.84 -31.49 -15.40
N ARG A 1009 3.10 -31.43 -14.97
CA ARG A 1009 3.98 -32.60 -14.87
C ARG A 1009 3.57 -33.46 -13.68
N VAL A 1010 3.27 -34.73 -13.92
CA VAL A 1010 2.86 -35.70 -12.89
C VAL A 1010 4.10 -36.40 -12.33
N LEU A 1011 4.27 -36.35 -11.00
CA LEU A 1011 5.34 -37.04 -10.28
C LEU A 1011 4.80 -38.29 -9.57
N ARG A 1012 5.54 -39.38 -9.71
CA ARG A 1012 5.26 -40.68 -9.08
C ARG A 1012 6.27 -40.94 -7.97
N LEU A 1013 5.79 -41.15 -6.75
CA LEU A 1013 6.66 -41.30 -5.58
C LEU A 1013 7.55 -42.56 -5.64
N ASP A 1014 7.08 -43.67 -6.23
CA ASP A 1014 7.90 -44.89 -6.40
C ASP A 1014 9.06 -44.75 -7.38
N THR A 1015 9.02 -43.73 -8.25
CA THR A 1015 10.13 -43.41 -9.17
C THR A 1015 11.19 -42.52 -8.54
N LEU A 1016 10.83 -41.80 -7.46
CA LEU A 1016 11.68 -40.80 -6.81
C LEU A 1016 12.16 -41.24 -5.42
N LEU A 1017 11.39 -42.09 -4.73
CA LEU A 1017 11.65 -42.60 -3.40
C LEU A 1017 11.62 -44.14 -3.41
N PRO A 1018 12.39 -44.83 -2.55
CA PRO A 1018 12.36 -46.28 -2.42
C PRO A 1018 11.12 -46.75 -1.63
N VAL A 1019 9.93 -46.55 -2.21
CA VAL A 1019 8.63 -46.83 -1.59
C VAL A 1019 7.82 -47.81 -2.44
N SER A 1020 6.77 -48.39 -1.86
CA SER A 1020 5.90 -49.33 -2.57
C SER A 1020 5.27 -48.70 -3.81
N LYS A 1021 5.16 -49.50 -4.88
CA LYS A 1021 4.54 -49.08 -6.15
C LYS A 1021 3.13 -48.53 -5.95
N CYS A 1022 2.75 -47.57 -6.78
CA CYS A 1022 1.44 -46.94 -6.75
C CYS A 1022 0.30 -47.97 -6.90
N GLU A 1023 -0.71 -47.91 -6.02
CA GLU A 1023 -1.97 -48.65 -6.22
C GLU A 1023 -2.87 -47.89 -7.20
N GLU A 1024 -2.66 -48.12 -8.49
CA GLU A 1024 -3.45 -47.49 -9.55
C GLU A 1024 -4.93 -47.89 -9.50
N LYS A 1025 -5.80 -46.88 -9.48
CA LYS A 1025 -7.26 -47.00 -9.58
C LYS A 1025 -7.75 -46.11 -10.73
N ASN A 1026 -8.96 -46.36 -11.22
CA ASN A 1026 -9.56 -45.54 -12.29
C ASN A 1026 -9.67 -44.06 -11.92
N GLU A 1027 -9.79 -43.76 -10.62
CA GLU A 1027 -9.76 -42.42 -10.06
C GLU A 1027 -8.66 -42.32 -9.01
N MET A 1028 -7.79 -41.34 -9.20
CA MET A 1028 -6.66 -41.01 -8.34
C MET A 1028 -6.73 -39.53 -7.96
N PHE A 1029 -5.84 -39.07 -7.09
CA PHE A 1029 -5.74 -37.64 -6.77
C PHE A 1029 -4.37 -37.10 -7.14
N LEU A 1030 -4.34 -35.83 -7.54
CA LEU A 1030 -3.14 -35.09 -7.87
C LEU A 1030 -3.01 -33.92 -6.89
N LEU A 1031 -1.98 -33.97 -6.04
CA LEU A 1031 -1.65 -32.88 -5.14
C LEU A 1031 -0.83 -31.82 -5.88
N LEU A 1032 -1.40 -30.62 -6.05
CA LEU A 1032 -0.71 -29.47 -6.63
C LEU A 1032 -0.07 -28.64 -5.51
N PRO A 1033 1.26 -28.59 -5.39
CA PRO A 1033 1.93 -27.80 -4.36
C PRO A 1033 1.90 -26.29 -4.65
N LYS A 1034 2.05 -25.47 -3.60
CA LYS A 1034 2.27 -24.02 -3.69
C LYS A 1034 3.75 -23.73 -3.95
N ASN A 1035 4.03 -22.53 -4.48
CA ASN A 1035 5.38 -21.97 -4.61
C ASN A 1035 6.37 -22.82 -5.43
N VAL A 1036 5.88 -23.64 -6.35
CA VAL A 1036 6.72 -24.33 -7.35
C VAL A 1036 6.82 -23.47 -8.62
N SER A 1037 8.04 -23.34 -9.16
CA SER A 1037 8.35 -22.52 -10.34
C SER A 1037 7.72 -23.05 -11.64
N ARG A 1038 7.35 -24.34 -11.67
CA ARG A 1038 6.70 -25.02 -12.79
C ARG A 1038 5.42 -25.74 -12.33
N PRO A 1039 4.39 -25.89 -13.18
CA PRO A 1039 3.19 -26.65 -12.86
C PRO A 1039 3.50 -28.14 -12.68
N ILE A 1040 3.52 -28.60 -11.44
CA ILE A 1040 3.82 -29.98 -11.05
C ILE A 1040 2.68 -30.50 -10.17
N GLY A 1041 2.41 -31.81 -10.24
CA GLY A 1041 1.47 -32.49 -9.36
C GLY A 1041 2.02 -33.82 -8.85
N ILE A 1042 1.85 -34.11 -7.57
CA ILE A 1042 2.24 -35.38 -6.95
C ILE A 1042 1.03 -36.32 -7.01
N LEU A 1043 1.17 -37.46 -7.68
CA LEU A 1043 0.12 -38.46 -7.79
C LEU A 1043 -0.04 -39.19 -6.45
N ILE A 1044 -1.27 -39.34 -5.97
CA ILE A 1044 -1.59 -40.10 -4.76
C ILE A 1044 -2.81 -41.01 -5.02
N SER A 1045 -2.85 -42.16 -4.35
CA SER A 1045 -3.89 -43.17 -4.58
C SER A 1045 -5.12 -42.96 -3.70
N LYS A 1046 -4.94 -42.47 -2.47
CA LYS A 1046 -6.05 -42.26 -1.54
C LYS A 1046 -5.70 -41.21 -0.49
N ILE A 1047 -6.60 -40.27 -0.24
CA ILE A 1047 -6.52 -39.40 0.93
C ILE A 1047 -7.02 -40.18 2.15
N ILE A 1048 -6.24 -40.16 3.23
CA ILE A 1048 -6.61 -40.83 4.48
C ILE A 1048 -7.41 -39.85 5.34
N ASP A 1049 -6.80 -38.73 5.74
CA ASP A 1049 -7.42 -37.71 6.60
C ASP A 1049 -6.51 -36.47 6.74
N ILE A 1050 -6.93 -35.46 7.51
CA ILE A 1050 -6.13 -34.31 7.91
C ILE A 1050 -5.89 -34.38 9.43
N TYR A 1051 -4.63 -34.23 9.86
CA TYR A 1051 -4.23 -34.30 11.27
C TYR A 1051 -3.43 -33.07 11.71
N GLU A 1052 -3.54 -32.70 12.98
CA GLU A 1052 -2.64 -31.75 13.63
C GLU A 1052 -1.49 -32.53 14.28
N VAL A 1053 -0.26 -32.14 13.96
CA VAL A 1053 0.96 -32.81 14.44
C VAL A 1053 1.89 -31.76 15.02
N SER A 1054 2.48 -32.05 16.19
CA SER A 1054 3.52 -31.20 16.76
C SER A 1054 4.81 -31.29 15.93
N GLU A 1055 5.47 -30.16 15.70
CA GLU A 1055 6.60 -30.00 14.77
C GLU A 1055 7.85 -30.89 15.03
N LYS A 1056 7.90 -31.64 16.14
CA LYS A 1056 8.99 -32.59 16.45
C LYS A 1056 8.90 -33.84 15.57
N LEU A 1057 9.34 -33.73 14.31
CA LEU A 1057 9.59 -34.88 13.44
C LEU A 1057 10.83 -35.64 13.93
N ASN A 1058 10.77 -36.96 13.92
CA ASN A 1058 11.92 -37.81 14.19
C ASN A 1058 12.75 -37.93 12.91
N VAL A 1059 13.87 -37.20 12.88
CA VAL A 1059 14.79 -37.15 11.74
C VAL A 1059 15.83 -38.28 11.81
N GLU A 1060 16.11 -38.84 13.00
CA GLU A 1060 17.18 -39.82 13.22
C GLU A 1060 16.81 -41.27 12.84
N SER A 1061 15.52 -41.58 12.69
CA SER A 1061 15.03 -42.96 12.52
C SER A 1061 14.88 -43.43 11.06
N TYR A 1062 14.82 -42.52 10.08
CA TYR A 1062 14.66 -42.87 8.65
C TYR A 1062 15.10 -41.72 7.73
N MET A 1063 16.39 -41.70 7.36
CA MET A 1063 17.02 -40.67 6.52
C MET A 1063 16.99 -41.08 5.04
N LEU A 1064 15.92 -40.77 4.33
CA LEU A 1064 15.85 -40.90 2.87
C LEU A 1064 15.83 -39.52 2.21
N ASP A 1065 16.59 -39.36 1.13
CA ASP A 1065 16.56 -38.14 0.31
C ASP A 1065 15.14 -37.94 -0.27
N GLY A 1066 14.57 -36.76 -0.07
CA GLY A 1066 13.18 -36.42 -0.44
C GLY A 1066 12.14 -36.50 0.68
N LEU A 1067 12.52 -36.82 1.92
CA LEU A 1067 11.65 -36.77 3.11
C LEU A 1067 12.17 -35.76 4.16
N GLN A 1068 11.24 -35.07 4.84
CA GLN A 1068 11.56 -34.17 5.95
C GLN A 1068 11.79 -34.91 7.27
N GLY A 1069 11.25 -36.12 7.40
CA GLY A 1069 11.37 -36.96 8.59
C GLY A 1069 10.20 -37.92 8.73
N THR A 1070 10.11 -38.58 9.89
CA THR A 1070 9.00 -39.50 10.20
C THR A 1070 8.31 -39.13 11.50
N SER A 1071 7.04 -39.52 11.61
CA SER A 1071 6.30 -39.48 12.87
C SER A 1071 5.31 -40.64 12.95
N ILE A 1072 4.97 -41.06 14.16
CA ILE A 1072 3.96 -42.11 14.38
C ILE A 1072 2.61 -41.40 14.51
N ILE A 1073 1.73 -41.63 13.53
CA ILE A 1073 0.37 -41.07 13.51
C ILE A 1073 -0.61 -42.25 13.43
N ASN A 1074 -1.56 -42.34 14.37
CA ASN A 1074 -2.49 -43.46 14.51
C ASN A 1074 -1.82 -44.85 14.56
N ASN A 1075 -0.74 -45.01 15.34
CA ASN A 1075 0.07 -46.24 15.40
C ASN A 1075 0.72 -46.67 14.07
N ASN A 1076 0.74 -45.83 13.04
CA ASN A 1076 1.43 -46.09 11.78
C ASN A 1076 2.61 -45.13 11.61
N MET A 1077 3.74 -45.66 11.18
CA MET A 1077 4.88 -44.83 10.75
C MET A 1077 4.47 -44.03 9.50
N THR A 1078 4.57 -42.72 9.60
CA THR A 1078 4.18 -41.77 8.55
C THR A 1078 5.39 -40.97 8.08
N LEU A 1079 5.61 -40.97 6.76
CA LEU A 1079 6.73 -40.31 6.07
C LEU A 1079 6.30 -38.90 5.66
N PHE A 1080 7.01 -37.87 6.13
CA PHE A 1080 6.73 -36.49 5.76
C PHE A 1080 7.48 -36.11 4.49
N ILE A 1081 6.75 -35.71 3.46
CA ILE A 1081 7.31 -35.41 2.14
C ILE A 1081 7.98 -34.02 2.13
N ASP A 1082 9.21 -33.95 1.64
CA ASP A 1082 9.83 -32.69 1.25
C ASP A 1082 9.51 -32.36 -0.22
N VAL A 1083 8.53 -31.48 -0.42
CA VAL A 1083 8.06 -31.11 -1.76
C VAL A 1083 9.14 -30.44 -2.60
N LEU A 1084 9.94 -29.55 -2.00
CA LEU A 1084 10.97 -28.84 -2.75
C LEU A 1084 12.04 -29.83 -3.20
N ARG A 1085 12.44 -30.75 -2.31
CA ARG A 1085 13.44 -31.75 -2.63
C ARG A 1085 12.95 -32.77 -3.65
N ILE A 1086 11.71 -33.25 -3.55
CA ILE A 1086 11.12 -34.17 -4.55
C ILE A 1086 11.04 -33.51 -5.93
N VAL A 1087 10.71 -32.21 -5.99
CA VAL A 1087 10.71 -31.46 -7.24
C VAL A 1087 12.12 -31.37 -7.83
N GLU A 1088 13.14 -31.02 -7.02
CA GLU A 1088 14.55 -31.00 -7.46
C GLU A 1088 15.02 -32.36 -7.97
N MET A 1089 14.70 -33.44 -7.25
CA MET A 1089 15.05 -34.82 -7.66
C MET A 1089 14.44 -35.18 -9.02
N SER A 1090 13.22 -34.72 -9.30
CA SER A 1090 12.56 -34.91 -10.60
C SER A 1090 13.16 -34.09 -11.75
N GLU A 1091 13.94 -33.04 -11.43
CA GLU A 1091 14.64 -32.21 -12.40
C GLU A 1091 16.08 -32.68 -12.62
N ASN A 1092 16.72 -33.23 -11.59
CA ASN A 1092 18.10 -33.75 -11.61
C ASN A 1092 18.19 -35.24 -11.99
N SER A 1093 17.08 -35.98 -12.07
CA SER A 1093 17.04 -37.33 -12.63
C SER A 1093 17.47 -37.26 -14.10
N LYS A 1094 18.76 -37.53 -14.35
CA LYS A 1094 19.33 -37.65 -15.69
C LYS A 1094 18.56 -38.69 -16.48
N ASP A 1095 17.86 -38.24 -17.52
CA ASP A 1095 17.93 -38.90 -18.81
C ASP A 1095 19.09 -38.29 -19.59
#